data_AF-A0A959T6L4-F1
#
_entry.id   AF-A0A959T6L4-F1
#
_cell.length_a   1.000
_cell.length_b   1.000
_cell.length_c   1.000
_cell.angle_alpha   90.00
_cell.angle_beta   90.00
_cell.angle_gamma   90.00
#
_symmetry.space_group_name_H-M   'P 1'
#
loop_
_entity.id
_entity.type
_entity.pdbx_description
1 polymer ?
#
loop_
_entity_poly.entity_id
_entity_poly.type
_entity_poly.pdbx_seq_one_letter_code
_entity_poly.pdbx_strand_id
1 'polypeptide(L)'
;MRSARSVFLGALVLACLGSTSAADPVYLYLGQDHSPFLGERVGAITDQDGELKVQDLIGARFPAMNSGAVPDLGISDAVQWVRLELANASDENDLLLHIANPEIDEVDAWYVQHDHAMFLGSLGLDRPYSAQFGPYADLTFRLPLDPGSSGAVLLRMRSAKPLLVPVQIWTRAAYLTSSSQRNTYLGGYVGIMLVMAVYNLFIFLSIRDRSYMFYVLYILSVLAAQLAFVGITPVVVAPSLTFLASKASILLTTVTAICASEFLRHFLHTHERLPSFSRATRWFYAAFGVGLALDLAGARIAGYQVIQLVSALFACYLLAQAYLISRQGYRPGTYFLIAWSVFLLGVMTFVMKDWGLLPYTGVTRYMMPLGSVAEVVFLSFGLADRINVLRQEKERSQAEALHVSRENEKIIREQNVVLEKKVHERTRALQESNDHLKRTQTQLVDAEKMASLGQLTAGIAHEINNPVNFITSNIAPLRRDLDDLLEVLAAYRALGGRVPPEVLDPVLSLEKELDIDISIEELAEIIGSIAEGADRTAEIVRGLRNFSRLDEDDLKAADLNEGIRSTITVLGPQLRDQVELVMDLGELPKVECYAGKLNQVFMNILTNAVQALGDRTDGRIVVRSKVLDGDSVEIRFR
;
A
#
# COMPACT_ATOMS: atom_id res chain seq x y z
N MET A 1 15.11 -77.60 -21.31
CA MET A 1 13.94 -77.92 -20.45
C MET A 1 12.64 -77.26 -20.96
N ARG A 2 12.37 -77.25 -22.28
CA ARG A 2 11.16 -76.64 -22.88
C ARG A 2 10.14 -77.68 -23.40
N SER A 3 10.50 -78.96 -23.54
CA SER A 3 9.57 -80.03 -23.97
C SER A 3 8.90 -80.82 -22.84
N ALA A 4 9.27 -80.55 -21.57
CA ALA A 4 8.67 -81.22 -20.40
C ALA A 4 7.48 -80.44 -19.79
N ARG A 5 7.29 -79.16 -20.14
CA ARG A 5 6.17 -78.32 -19.66
C ARG A 5 4.90 -78.48 -20.49
N SER A 6 5.01 -78.74 -21.79
CA SER A 6 3.87 -79.01 -22.67
C SER A 6 3.14 -80.31 -22.31
N VAL A 7 3.88 -81.32 -21.82
CA VAL A 7 3.30 -82.58 -21.33
C VAL A 7 2.63 -82.40 -19.96
N PHE A 8 3.08 -81.43 -19.15
CA PHE A 8 2.50 -81.14 -17.83
C PHE A 8 1.22 -80.28 -17.91
N LEU A 9 1.11 -79.38 -18.91
CA LEU A 9 -0.14 -78.64 -19.18
C LEU A 9 -1.25 -79.58 -19.71
N GLY A 10 -0.91 -80.54 -20.58
CA GLY A 10 -1.85 -81.57 -21.03
C GLY A 10 -2.31 -82.51 -19.91
N ALA A 11 -1.44 -82.79 -18.92
CA ALA A 11 -1.78 -83.63 -17.77
C ALA A 11 -2.68 -82.93 -16.74
N LEU A 12 -2.61 -81.60 -16.60
CA LEU A 12 -3.50 -80.86 -15.70
C LEU A 12 -4.93 -80.70 -16.26
N VAL A 13 -5.08 -80.67 -17.59
CA VAL A 13 -6.39 -80.68 -18.26
C VAL A 13 -7.06 -82.07 -18.14
N LEU A 14 -6.27 -83.15 -18.08
CA LEU A 14 -6.78 -84.52 -17.92
C LEU A 14 -7.07 -84.94 -16.47
N ALA A 15 -6.50 -84.26 -15.46
CA ALA A 15 -6.72 -84.58 -14.04
C ALA A 15 -8.04 -84.02 -13.46
N CYS A 16 -8.78 -83.19 -14.19
CA CYS A 16 -10.10 -82.66 -13.80
C CYS A 16 -11.29 -83.49 -14.34
N LEU A 17 -11.06 -84.76 -14.72
CA LEU A 17 -12.13 -85.72 -15.06
C LEU A 17 -12.79 -86.37 -13.84
N GLY A 18 -12.56 -85.83 -12.63
CA GLY A 18 -13.33 -86.16 -11.43
C GLY A 18 -14.73 -85.58 -11.53
N SER A 19 -15.74 -86.43 -11.32
CA SER A 19 -17.16 -86.15 -11.39
C SER A 19 -17.61 -84.99 -10.49
N THR A 20 -17.51 -83.77 -11.02
CA THR A 20 -18.34 -82.62 -10.64
C THR A 20 -19.23 -82.34 -11.86
N SER A 21 -20.55 -82.26 -11.64
CA SER A 21 -21.52 -82.09 -12.71
C SER A 21 -21.24 -80.78 -13.44
N ALA A 22 -21.44 -80.77 -14.76
CA ALA A 22 -21.59 -79.51 -15.48
C ALA A 22 -22.64 -78.67 -14.73
N ALA A 23 -22.39 -77.37 -14.55
CA ALA A 23 -23.37 -76.50 -13.92
C ALA A 23 -24.67 -76.58 -14.73
N ASP A 24 -25.79 -76.89 -14.08
CA ASP A 24 -27.09 -76.94 -14.74
C ASP A 24 -27.36 -75.58 -15.41
N PRO A 25 -27.91 -75.56 -16.65
CA PRO A 25 -28.18 -74.32 -17.35
C PRO A 25 -29.03 -73.37 -16.50
N VAL A 26 -28.68 -72.09 -16.50
CA VAL A 26 -29.45 -71.07 -15.79
C VAL A 26 -30.77 -70.86 -16.52
N TYR A 27 -31.84 -71.46 -16.00
CA TYR A 27 -33.20 -71.17 -16.45
C TYR A 27 -33.54 -69.73 -16.05
N LEU A 28 -33.53 -68.85 -17.05
CA LEU A 28 -33.98 -67.48 -16.95
C LEU A 28 -35.49 -67.47 -16.90
N TYR A 29 -36.04 -67.59 -15.69
CA TYR A 29 -37.41 -67.19 -15.43
C TYR A 29 -37.44 -65.67 -15.24
N LEU A 30 -37.52 -64.91 -16.34
CA LEU A 30 -37.78 -63.47 -16.29
C LEU A 30 -39.26 -63.24 -15.98
N GLY A 31 -39.71 -63.66 -14.79
CA GLY A 31 -40.93 -63.14 -14.18
C GLY A 31 -40.73 -61.72 -13.60
N GLN A 32 -39.50 -61.20 -13.69
CA GLN A 32 -39.04 -59.89 -13.27
C GLN A 32 -38.22 -59.23 -14.40
N ASP A 33 -38.10 -57.91 -14.32
CA ASP A 33 -37.37 -57.03 -15.24
C ASP A 33 -35.88 -57.37 -15.47
N HIS A 34 -35.24 -58.09 -14.54
CA HIS A 34 -33.84 -58.51 -14.61
C HIS A 34 -33.56 -59.79 -13.80
N SER A 35 -32.46 -60.49 -14.08
CA SER A 35 -31.96 -61.61 -13.27
C SER A 35 -31.27 -61.14 -11.98
N PRO A 36 -31.20 -61.98 -10.92
CA PRO A 36 -30.21 -61.80 -9.86
C PRO A 36 -28.78 -61.87 -10.45
N PHE A 37 -27.79 -61.46 -9.67
CA PHE A 37 -26.39 -61.64 -10.07
C PHE A 37 -26.09 -63.13 -10.24
N LEU A 38 -25.47 -63.48 -11.37
CA LEU A 38 -25.34 -64.88 -11.81
C LEU A 38 -24.10 -65.60 -11.26
N GLY A 39 -23.34 -64.98 -10.34
CA GLY A 39 -21.99 -65.41 -9.94
C GLY A 39 -21.85 -66.85 -9.46
N GLU A 40 -22.82 -67.36 -8.69
CA GLU A 40 -22.80 -68.72 -8.16
C GLU A 40 -22.89 -69.82 -9.23
N ARG A 41 -23.22 -69.43 -10.47
CA ARG A 41 -23.39 -70.34 -11.62
C ARG A 41 -22.46 -69.98 -12.77
N VAL A 42 -21.41 -69.23 -12.48
CA VAL A 42 -20.37 -68.88 -13.44
C VAL A 42 -19.18 -69.82 -13.28
N GLY A 43 -18.69 -70.35 -14.40
CA GLY A 43 -17.40 -71.02 -14.44
C GLY A 43 -16.30 -70.11 -14.97
N ALA A 44 -15.07 -70.23 -14.45
CA ALA A 44 -13.93 -69.45 -14.93
C ALA A 44 -12.68 -70.29 -15.18
N ILE A 45 -11.90 -69.92 -16.21
CA ILE A 45 -10.58 -70.48 -16.51
C ILE A 45 -9.61 -69.31 -16.67
N THR A 46 -8.48 -69.38 -15.97
CA THR A 46 -7.37 -68.44 -16.14
C THR A 46 -6.41 -68.93 -17.20
N ASP A 47 -6.24 -68.14 -18.26
CA ASP A 47 -5.26 -68.34 -19.32
C ASP A 47 -4.05 -67.43 -19.09
N GLN A 48 -2.97 -67.99 -18.54
CA GLN A 48 -1.76 -67.24 -18.20
C GLN A 48 -0.98 -66.77 -19.43
N ASP A 49 -0.98 -67.55 -20.51
CA ASP A 49 -0.18 -67.29 -21.71
C ASP A 49 -1.00 -66.53 -22.77
N GLY A 50 -2.33 -66.49 -22.64
CA GLY A 50 -3.23 -65.78 -23.56
C GLY A 50 -3.39 -66.49 -24.91
N GLU A 51 -3.05 -67.78 -24.98
CA GLU A 51 -3.02 -68.58 -26.21
C GLU A 51 -4.34 -69.28 -26.51
N LEU A 52 -5.24 -69.42 -25.51
CA LEU A 52 -6.51 -70.12 -25.69
C LEU A 52 -7.43 -69.36 -26.65
N LYS A 53 -7.96 -70.07 -27.64
CA LYS A 53 -8.95 -69.52 -28.57
C LYS A 53 -10.34 -69.96 -28.17
N VAL A 54 -11.34 -69.20 -28.61
CA VAL A 54 -12.76 -69.53 -28.37
C VAL A 54 -13.10 -70.96 -28.83
N GLN A 55 -12.50 -71.44 -29.92
CA GLN A 55 -12.73 -72.79 -30.46
C GLN A 55 -12.28 -73.90 -29.50
N ASP A 56 -11.23 -73.67 -28.72
CA ASP A 56 -10.73 -74.62 -27.73
C ASP A 56 -11.66 -74.71 -26.50
N LEU A 57 -12.54 -73.72 -26.33
CA LEU A 57 -13.36 -73.51 -25.13
C LEU A 57 -14.85 -73.87 -25.30
N ILE A 58 -15.33 -74.06 -26.54
CA ILE A 58 -16.73 -74.42 -26.84
C ILE A 58 -17.16 -75.67 -26.07
N GLY A 59 -16.34 -76.73 -26.09
CA GLY A 59 -16.58 -77.99 -25.38
C GLY A 59 -15.87 -78.13 -24.02
N ALA A 60 -15.09 -77.12 -23.61
CA ALA A 60 -14.30 -77.20 -22.38
C ALA A 60 -15.18 -77.05 -21.12
N ARG A 61 -14.82 -77.77 -20.06
CA ARG A 61 -15.46 -77.62 -18.74
C ARG A 61 -14.81 -76.49 -17.96
N PHE A 62 -15.64 -75.61 -17.42
CA PHE A 62 -15.20 -74.51 -16.58
C PHE A 62 -15.47 -74.85 -15.11
N PRO A 63 -14.46 -74.78 -14.23
CA PRO A 63 -14.68 -74.98 -12.80
C PRO A 63 -15.57 -73.87 -12.24
N ALA A 64 -16.55 -74.25 -11.42
CA ALA A 64 -17.47 -73.31 -10.78
C ALA A 64 -16.72 -72.37 -9.81
N MET A 65 -17.07 -71.09 -9.81
CA MET A 65 -16.53 -70.12 -8.86
C MET A 65 -17.29 -70.14 -7.54
N ASN A 66 -16.61 -70.52 -6.45
CA ASN A 66 -17.13 -70.43 -5.09
C ASN A 66 -16.99 -69.02 -4.50
N SER A 67 -17.37 -68.00 -5.27
CA SER A 67 -17.11 -66.58 -4.97
C SER A 67 -18.38 -65.79 -4.61
N GLY A 68 -19.52 -66.48 -4.41
CA GLY A 68 -20.81 -65.86 -4.12
C GLY A 68 -21.48 -65.24 -5.36
N ALA A 69 -22.44 -64.34 -5.12
CA ALA A 69 -23.28 -63.76 -6.17
C ALA A 69 -22.51 -62.91 -7.20
N VAL A 70 -21.36 -62.33 -6.83
CA VAL A 70 -20.49 -61.54 -7.72
C VAL A 70 -19.09 -62.15 -7.66
N PRO A 71 -18.62 -62.81 -8.71
CA PRO A 71 -17.32 -63.44 -8.69
C PRO A 71 -16.18 -62.42 -8.67
N ASP A 72 -15.18 -62.71 -7.83
CA ASP A 72 -13.91 -61.98 -7.77
C ASP A 72 -12.80 -62.83 -8.42
N LEU A 73 -12.24 -62.32 -9.51
CA LEU A 73 -11.13 -62.93 -10.26
C LEU A 73 -9.77 -62.34 -9.87
N GLY A 74 -9.73 -61.46 -8.86
CA GLY A 74 -8.54 -60.82 -8.34
C GLY A 74 -7.94 -59.79 -9.29
N ILE A 75 -6.64 -59.50 -9.08
CA ILE A 75 -5.85 -58.58 -9.89
C ILE A 75 -4.79 -59.40 -10.63
N SER A 76 -4.92 -59.54 -11.95
CA SER A 76 -4.01 -60.32 -12.78
C SER A 76 -4.01 -59.82 -14.22
N ASP A 77 -2.85 -59.82 -14.88
CA ASP A 77 -2.73 -59.44 -16.29
C ASP A 77 -3.04 -60.62 -17.23
N ALA A 78 -3.34 -61.80 -16.65
CA ALA A 78 -3.75 -63.00 -17.36
C ALA A 78 -5.15 -62.83 -17.97
N VAL A 79 -5.41 -63.56 -19.05
CA VAL A 79 -6.74 -63.58 -19.68
C VAL A 79 -7.65 -64.46 -18.83
N GLN A 80 -8.81 -63.93 -18.44
CA GLN A 80 -9.82 -64.67 -17.71
C GLN A 80 -10.96 -65.01 -18.65
N TRP A 81 -11.18 -66.31 -18.85
CA TRP A 81 -12.33 -66.82 -19.58
C TRP A 81 -13.43 -67.16 -18.60
N VAL A 82 -14.62 -66.64 -18.87
CA VAL A 82 -15.82 -66.86 -18.06
C VAL A 82 -16.91 -67.45 -18.93
N ARG A 83 -17.53 -68.55 -18.46
CA ARG A 83 -18.63 -69.22 -19.15
C ARG A 83 -19.91 -69.12 -18.34
N LEU A 84 -20.98 -68.68 -19.00
CA LEU A 84 -22.33 -68.62 -18.45
C LEU A 84 -23.26 -69.51 -19.29
N GLU A 85 -23.88 -70.50 -18.67
CA GLU A 85 -24.89 -71.35 -19.31
C GLU A 85 -26.28 -70.72 -19.12
N LEU A 86 -26.99 -70.44 -20.20
CA LEU A 86 -28.25 -69.68 -20.18
C LEU A 86 -29.36 -70.48 -20.88
N ALA A 87 -30.56 -70.44 -20.32
CA ALA A 87 -31.77 -70.95 -20.95
C ALA A 87 -32.88 -69.92 -20.81
N ASN A 88 -33.47 -69.45 -21.91
CA ASN A 88 -34.55 -68.47 -21.87
C ASN A 88 -35.88 -69.17 -21.61
N ALA A 89 -36.37 -69.09 -20.37
CA ALA A 89 -37.68 -69.61 -19.99
C ALA A 89 -38.77 -68.52 -19.99
N SER A 90 -38.50 -67.37 -20.61
CA SER A 90 -39.43 -66.25 -20.75
C SER A 90 -39.90 -66.06 -22.19
N ASP A 91 -40.92 -65.23 -22.38
CA ASP A 91 -41.44 -64.85 -23.70
C ASP A 91 -40.69 -63.65 -24.34
N GLU A 92 -39.57 -63.21 -23.74
CA GLU A 92 -38.79 -62.07 -24.19
C GLU A 92 -37.69 -62.47 -25.18
N ASN A 93 -37.56 -61.70 -26.27
CA ASN A 93 -36.59 -61.97 -27.35
C ASN A 93 -35.44 -60.95 -27.37
N ASP A 94 -35.54 -59.85 -26.62
CA ASP A 94 -34.57 -58.75 -26.62
C ASP A 94 -33.85 -58.65 -25.27
N LEU A 95 -32.99 -59.64 -25.02
CA LEU A 95 -32.21 -59.78 -23.80
C LEU A 95 -30.83 -59.14 -23.92
N LEU A 96 -30.40 -58.50 -22.84
CA LEU A 96 -29.09 -57.87 -22.69
C LEU A 96 -28.31 -58.52 -21.56
N LEU A 97 -27.10 -58.96 -21.85
CA LEU A 97 -26.11 -59.30 -20.84
C LEU A 97 -25.45 -58.01 -20.36
N HIS A 98 -25.59 -57.68 -19.08
CA HIS A 98 -24.98 -56.50 -18.47
C HIS A 98 -23.91 -56.91 -17.45
N ILE A 99 -22.71 -56.34 -17.59
CA ILE A 99 -21.63 -56.46 -16.62
C ILE A 99 -21.50 -55.10 -15.90
N ALA A 100 -21.89 -55.06 -14.63
CA ALA A 100 -21.95 -53.82 -13.84
C ALA A 100 -20.57 -53.39 -13.28
N ASN A 101 -19.52 -53.48 -14.09
CA ASN A 101 -18.15 -53.05 -13.77
C ASN A 101 -17.53 -52.38 -15.00
N PRO A 102 -17.68 -51.05 -15.14
CA PRO A 102 -17.20 -50.34 -16.32
C PRO A 102 -15.67 -50.12 -16.35
N GLU A 103 -14.95 -50.47 -15.28
CA GLU A 103 -13.50 -50.28 -15.19
C GLU A 103 -12.67 -51.40 -15.83
N ILE A 104 -13.33 -52.42 -16.39
CA ILE A 104 -12.64 -53.53 -17.06
C ILE A 104 -11.96 -53.00 -18.34
N ASP A 105 -10.67 -53.31 -18.48
CA ASP A 105 -9.86 -52.79 -19.58
C ASP A 105 -10.26 -53.45 -20.93
N GLU A 106 -10.46 -54.77 -20.97
CA GLU A 106 -10.93 -55.50 -22.15
C GLU A 106 -12.00 -56.54 -21.82
N VAL A 107 -13.08 -56.57 -22.61
CA VAL A 107 -14.11 -57.62 -22.60
C VAL A 107 -14.50 -57.98 -24.03
N ASP A 108 -14.28 -59.23 -24.42
CA ASP A 108 -14.78 -59.78 -25.68
C ASP A 108 -15.82 -60.86 -25.37
N ALA A 109 -16.93 -60.88 -26.10
CA ALA A 109 -18.04 -61.79 -25.85
C ALA A 109 -18.39 -62.65 -27.07
N TRP A 110 -18.66 -63.93 -26.84
CA TRP A 110 -19.17 -64.87 -27.83
C TRP A 110 -20.40 -65.59 -27.28
N TYR A 111 -21.37 -65.81 -28.15
CA TYR A 111 -22.52 -66.68 -27.89
C TYR A 111 -22.29 -68.04 -28.54
N VAL A 112 -22.47 -69.12 -27.79
CA VAL A 112 -22.24 -70.49 -28.22
C VAL A 112 -23.57 -71.23 -28.26
N GLN A 113 -23.94 -71.73 -29.45
CA GLN A 113 -25.12 -72.56 -29.65
C GLN A 113 -24.80 -73.67 -30.64
N HIS A 114 -25.20 -74.91 -30.35
CA HIS A 114 -24.96 -76.09 -31.22
C HIS A 114 -23.50 -76.19 -31.72
N ASP A 115 -22.52 -76.05 -30.81
CA ASP A 115 -21.07 -76.05 -31.09
C ASP A 115 -20.54 -74.95 -32.01
N HIS A 116 -21.35 -73.93 -32.31
CA HIS A 116 -20.93 -72.76 -33.07
C HIS A 116 -20.82 -71.54 -32.15
N ALA A 117 -19.69 -70.83 -32.22
CA ALA A 117 -19.46 -69.59 -31.48
C ALA A 117 -19.67 -68.37 -32.40
N MET A 118 -20.68 -67.56 -32.09
CA MET A 118 -20.97 -66.28 -32.71
C MET A 118 -20.34 -65.14 -31.90
N PHE A 119 -19.54 -64.28 -32.54
CA PHE A 119 -18.96 -63.13 -31.88
C PHE A 119 -20.00 -62.03 -31.66
N LEU A 120 -20.16 -61.57 -30.42
CA LEU A 120 -21.14 -60.54 -30.04
C LEU A 120 -20.53 -59.13 -30.06
N GLY A 121 -19.23 -59.01 -29.77
CA GLY A 121 -18.52 -57.72 -29.79
C GLY A 121 -17.36 -57.64 -28.80
N SER A 122 -16.66 -56.50 -28.85
CA SER A 122 -15.58 -56.11 -27.95
C SER A 122 -15.92 -54.79 -27.27
N LEU A 123 -15.83 -54.76 -25.95
CA LEU A 123 -16.02 -53.59 -25.09
C LEU A 123 -14.86 -53.47 -24.08
N GLY A 124 -14.83 -52.38 -23.31
CA GLY A 124 -13.80 -52.10 -22.31
C GLY A 124 -13.07 -50.79 -22.55
N LEU A 125 -12.28 -50.35 -21.57
CA LEU A 125 -11.59 -49.05 -21.62
C LEU A 125 -10.46 -48.98 -22.66
N ASP A 126 -9.83 -50.11 -22.99
CA ASP A 126 -8.78 -50.18 -24.03
C ASP A 126 -9.39 -50.35 -25.46
N ARG A 127 -10.72 -50.44 -25.58
CA ARG A 127 -11.43 -50.56 -26.86
C ARG A 127 -12.01 -49.22 -27.31
N PRO A 128 -11.94 -48.89 -28.62
CA PRO A 128 -12.62 -47.70 -29.14
C PRO A 128 -14.11 -47.78 -28.83
N TYR A 129 -14.68 -46.69 -28.32
CA TYR A 129 -16.10 -46.65 -28.03
C TYR A 129 -16.90 -46.76 -29.33
N SER A 130 -17.83 -47.71 -29.39
CA SER A 130 -18.75 -47.90 -30.51
C SER A 130 -20.18 -47.55 -30.09
N ALA A 131 -20.79 -46.60 -30.80
CA ALA A 131 -22.17 -46.19 -30.59
C ALA A 131 -23.19 -47.33 -30.84
N GLN A 132 -22.75 -48.44 -31.46
CA GLN A 132 -23.56 -49.63 -31.69
C GLN A 132 -24.06 -50.28 -30.39
N PHE A 133 -23.34 -50.10 -29.28
CA PHE A 133 -23.70 -50.66 -27.97
C PHE A 133 -24.45 -49.65 -27.07
N GLY A 134 -24.99 -48.57 -27.67
CA GLY A 134 -25.76 -47.53 -27.00
C GLY A 134 -24.90 -46.38 -26.46
N PRO A 135 -25.50 -45.25 -26.03
CA PRO A 135 -24.81 -44.03 -25.59
C PRO A 135 -24.03 -44.17 -24.27
N TYR A 136 -23.93 -45.38 -23.72
CA TYR A 136 -23.40 -45.65 -22.39
C TYR A 136 -22.14 -46.50 -22.47
N ALA A 137 -21.19 -46.24 -21.57
CA ALA A 137 -20.01 -47.07 -21.37
C ALA A 137 -20.31 -48.33 -20.51
N ASP A 138 -21.58 -48.73 -20.46
CA ASP A 138 -21.94 -49.97 -19.79
C ASP A 138 -21.52 -51.15 -20.66
N LEU A 139 -20.86 -52.12 -20.04
CA LEU A 139 -20.48 -53.36 -20.70
C LEU A 139 -21.75 -54.21 -20.94
N THR A 140 -22.39 -53.98 -22.09
CA THR A 140 -23.64 -54.64 -22.46
C THR A 140 -23.56 -55.31 -23.81
N PHE A 141 -24.00 -56.57 -23.85
CA PHE A 141 -24.05 -57.36 -25.08
C PHE A 141 -25.49 -57.82 -25.35
N ARG A 142 -25.92 -57.68 -26.60
CA ARG A 142 -27.23 -58.21 -27.02
C ARG A 142 -27.13 -59.72 -27.19
N LEU A 143 -28.02 -60.46 -26.54
CA LEU A 143 -28.03 -61.92 -26.58
C LEU A 143 -28.99 -62.41 -27.68
N PRO A 144 -28.51 -63.19 -28.66
CA PRO A 144 -29.37 -63.86 -29.64
C PRO A 144 -29.98 -65.14 -29.03
N LEU A 145 -30.81 -64.97 -28.00
CA LEU A 145 -31.41 -66.07 -27.22
C LEU A 145 -32.94 -66.00 -27.31
N ASP A 146 -33.52 -66.79 -28.22
CA ASP A 146 -34.97 -66.85 -28.44
C ASP A 146 -35.71 -67.53 -27.26
N PRO A 147 -37.01 -67.25 -27.05
CA PRO A 147 -37.84 -67.94 -26.06
C PRO A 147 -37.76 -69.46 -26.18
N GLY A 148 -37.59 -70.14 -25.05
CA GLY A 148 -37.47 -71.59 -24.96
C GLY A 148 -36.14 -72.17 -25.46
N SER A 149 -35.21 -71.33 -25.96
CA SER A 149 -33.89 -71.77 -26.39
C SER A 149 -32.85 -71.70 -25.26
N SER A 150 -31.78 -72.48 -25.40
CA SER A 150 -30.61 -72.44 -24.52
C SER A 150 -29.33 -72.23 -25.32
N GLY A 151 -28.32 -71.70 -24.64
CA GLY A 151 -27.00 -71.43 -25.18
C GLY A 151 -26.04 -70.98 -24.08
N ALA A 152 -24.77 -70.85 -24.42
CA ALA A 152 -23.75 -70.38 -23.49
C ALA A 152 -23.17 -69.04 -23.94
N VAL A 153 -22.71 -68.22 -23.00
CA VAL A 153 -21.91 -67.04 -23.29
C VAL A 153 -20.51 -67.24 -22.76
N LEU A 154 -19.52 -67.05 -23.63
CA LEU A 154 -18.10 -66.99 -23.29
C LEU A 154 -17.66 -65.54 -23.26
N LEU A 155 -17.11 -65.12 -22.12
CA LEU A 155 -16.52 -63.80 -21.91
C LEU A 155 -15.01 -63.96 -21.75
N ARG A 156 -14.24 -63.26 -22.58
CA ARG A 156 -12.80 -63.10 -22.43
C ARG A 156 -12.53 -61.74 -21.82
N MET A 157 -11.95 -61.72 -20.63
CA MET A 157 -11.70 -60.49 -19.88
C MET A 157 -10.23 -60.35 -19.53
N ARG A 158 -9.72 -59.12 -19.57
CA ARG A 158 -8.38 -58.77 -19.10
C ARG A 158 -8.43 -57.41 -18.43
N SER A 159 -7.82 -57.29 -17.27
CA SER A 159 -7.80 -56.03 -16.51
C SER A 159 -6.58 -55.96 -15.60
N ALA A 160 -5.90 -54.81 -15.55
CA ALA A 160 -4.86 -54.56 -14.57
C ALA A 160 -5.39 -54.10 -13.20
N LYS A 161 -6.72 -53.97 -13.07
CA LYS A 161 -7.47 -53.52 -11.88
C LYS A 161 -8.25 -54.71 -11.28
N PRO A 162 -8.79 -54.60 -10.04
CA PRO A 162 -9.64 -55.64 -9.45
C PRO A 162 -10.78 -56.04 -10.39
N LEU A 163 -10.84 -57.33 -10.72
CA LEU A 163 -11.81 -57.87 -11.68
C LEU A 163 -12.99 -58.53 -10.96
N LEU A 164 -13.92 -57.69 -10.51
CA LEU A 164 -15.25 -58.15 -10.09
C LEU A 164 -16.17 -58.31 -11.31
N VAL A 165 -16.93 -59.39 -11.34
CA VAL A 165 -17.78 -59.77 -12.49
C VAL A 165 -19.27 -59.79 -12.12
N PRO A 166 -19.89 -58.63 -11.79
CA PRO A 166 -21.31 -58.56 -11.46
C PRO A 166 -22.15 -58.66 -12.74
N VAL A 167 -22.47 -59.90 -13.14
CA VAL A 167 -23.20 -60.20 -14.37
C VAL A 167 -24.67 -60.41 -14.09
N GLN A 168 -25.51 -59.75 -14.89
CA GLN A 168 -26.97 -59.88 -14.88
C GLN A 168 -27.51 -59.89 -16.30
N ILE A 169 -28.70 -60.47 -16.46
CA ILE A 169 -29.46 -60.42 -17.71
C ILE A 169 -30.66 -59.51 -17.50
N TRP A 170 -30.87 -58.62 -18.45
CA TRP A 170 -31.93 -57.62 -18.42
C TRP A 170 -32.79 -57.72 -19.67
N THR A 171 -34.08 -57.44 -19.54
CA THR A 171 -34.86 -57.07 -20.73
C THR A 171 -34.41 -55.68 -21.17
N ARG A 172 -34.45 -55.41 -22.48
CA ARG A 172 -34.03 -54.09 -22.98
C ARG A 172 -34.86 -52.94 -22.37
N ALA A 173 -36.16 -53.12 -22.20
CA ALA A 173 -37.05 -52.11 -21.62
C ALA A 173 -36.69 -51.79 -20.16
N ALA A 174 -36.45 -52.81 -19.35
CA ALA A 174 -36.02 -52.66 -17.96
C ALA A 174 -34.65 -51.99 -17.86
N TYR A 175 -33.69 -52.44 -18.69
CA TYR A 175 -32.35 -51.87 -18.72
C TYR A 175 -32.38 -50.38 -19.08
N LEU A 176 -33.15 -49.97 -20.09
CA LEU A 176 -33.28 -48.56 -20.46
C LEU A 176 -33.90 -47.72 -19.34
N THR A 177 -34.91 -48.25 -18.65
CA THR A 177 -35.54 -47.57 -17.50
C THR A 177 -34.56 -47.42 -16.34
N SER A 178 -33.85 -48.48 -15.98
CA SER A 178 -32.84 -48.49 -14.92
C SER A 178 -31.64 -47.60 -15.23
N SER A 179 -31.14 -47.65 -16.47
CA SER A 179 -30.07 -46.78 -16.96
C SER A 179 -30.50 -45.32 -16.93
N SER A 180 -31.75 -45.01 -17.33
CA SER A 180 -32.29 -43.65 -17.22
C SER A 180 -32.36 -43.17 -15.77
N GLN A 181 -32.81 -44.00 -14.82
CA GLN A 181 -32.82 -43.64 -13.40
C GLN A 181 -31.42 -43.37 -12.87
N ARG A 182 -30.46 -44.24 -13.20
CA ARG A 182 -29.04 -44.03 -12.87
C ARG A 182 -28.53 -42.70 -13.42
N ASN A 183 -28.84 -42.37 -14.67
CA ASN A 183 -28.41 -41.11 -15.28
C ASN A 183 -29.04 -39.90 -14.61
N THR A 184 -30.27 -39.99 -14.12
CA THR A 184 -30.89 -38.95 -13.30
C THR A 184 -30.11 -38.75 -12.00
N TYR A 185 -29.74 -39.82 -11.30
CA TYR A 185 -28.91 -39.72 -10.09
C TYR A 185 -27.54 -39.12 -10.37
N LEU A 186 -26.88 -39.57 -11.43
CA LEU A 186 -25.58 -39.05 -11.83
C LEU A 186 -25.66 -37.58 -12.28
N GLY A 187 -26.68 -37.21 -13.04
CA GLY A 187 -26.94 -35.84 -13.46
C GLY A 187 -27.14 -34.91 -12.26
N GLY A 188 -27.89 -35.36 -11.24
CA GLY A 188 -28.01 -34.67 -9.97
C GLY A 188 -26.67 -34.49 -9.25
N TYR A 189 -25.85 -35.55 -9.18
CA TYR A 189 -24.50 -35.50 -8.61
C TYR A 189 -23.60 -34.49 -9.34
N VAL A 190 -23.49 -34.60 -10.66
CA VAL A 190 -22.68 -33.70 -11.49
C VAL A 190 -23.18 -32.25 -11.35
N GLY A 191 -24.50 -32.05 -11.35
CA GLY A 191 -25.12 -30.74 -11.18
C GLY A 191 -24.77 -30.08 -9.84
N ILE A 192 -24.88 -30.82 -8.73
CA ILE A 192 -24.48 -30.32 -7.40
C ILE A 192 -23.00 -29.96 -7.41
N MET A 193 -22.13 -30.84 -7.89
CA MET A 193 -20.68 -30.59 -7.94
C MET A 193 -20.32 -29.35 -8.77
N LEU A 194 -20.94 -29.17 -9.93
CA LEU A 194 -20.71 -28.01 -10.80
C LEU A 194 -21.25 -26.71 -10.19
N VAL A 195 -22.44 -26.73 -9.59
CA VAL A 195 -22.99 -25.56 -8.88
C VAL A 195 -22.04 -25.16 -7.75
N MET A 196 -21.55 -26.13 -6.97
CA MET A 196 -20.60 -25.86 -5.89
C MET A 196 -19.26 -25.33 -6.43
N ALA A 197 -18.74 -25.85 -7.54
CA ALA A 197 -17.54 -25.34 -8.18
C ALA A 197 -17.72 -23.89 -8.68
N VAL A 198 -18.81 -23.59 -9.39
CA VAL A 198 -19.12 -22.24 -9.92
C VAL A 198 -19.35 -21.25 -8.79
N TYR A 199 -20.09 -21.65 -7.75
CA TYR A 199 -20.31 -20.83 -6.55
C TYR A 199 -18.98 -20.45 -5.88
N ASN A 200 -18.10 -21.43 -5.65
CA ASN A 200 -16.80 -21.17 -5.04
C ASN A 200 -15.85 -20.39 -5.97
N LEU A 201 -16.00 -20.53 -7.29
CA LEU A 201 -15.28 -19.70 -8.26
C LEU A 201 -15.74 -18.24 -8.21
N PHE A 202 -17.04 -17.98 -8.05
CA PHE A 202 -17.55 -16.62 -7.84
C PHE A 202 -17.01 -16.00 -6.54
N ILE A 203 -16.98 -16.79 -5.45
CA ILE A 203 -16.34 -16.35 -4.20
C ILE A 203 -14.86 -16.05 -4.41
N PHE A 204 -14.12 -16.90 -5.14
CA PHE A 204 -12.74 -16.63 -5.49
C PHE A 204 -12.59 -15.30 -6.24
N LEU A 205 -13.41 -15.03 -7.24
CA LEU A 205 -13.34 -13.79 -8.02
C LEU A 205 -13.65 -12.55 -7.17
N SER A 206 -14.54 -12.69 -6.19
CA SER A 206 -14.94 -11.62 -5.26
C SER A 206 -13.90 -11.36 -4.17
N ILE A 207 -13.42 -12.40 -3.50
CA ILE A 207 -12.54 -12.31 -2.31
C ILE A 207 -11.05 -12.35 -2.69
N ARG A 208 -10.70 -13.00 -3.81
CA ARG A 208 -9.33 -13.27 -4.27
C ARG A 208 -8.43 -14.06 -3.30
N ASP A 209 -9.04 -14.81 -2.38
CA ASP A 209 -8.33 -15.76 -1.52
C ASP A 209 -8.04 -17.06 -2.30
N ARG A 210 -6.75 -17.43 -2.40
CA ARG A 210 -6.29 -18.59 -3.18
C ARG A 210 -6.88 -19.92 -2.72
N SER A 211 -7.31 -20.03 -1.47
CA SER A 211 -7.91 -21.26 -0.93
C SER A 211 -9.14 -21.70 -1.74
N TYR A 212 -9.92 -20.75 -2.24
CA TYR A 212 -11.08 -21.03 -3.08
C TYR A 212 -10.71 -21.56 -4.47
N MET A 213 -9.62 -21.07 -5.07
CA MET A 213 -9.14 -21.59 -6.34
C MET A 213 -8.75 -23.07 -6.21
N PHE A 214 -7.96 -23.40 -5.19
CA PHE A 214 -7.58 -24.79 -4.92
C PHE A 214 -8.78 -25.67 -4.56
N TYR A 215 -9.78 -25.11 -3.90
CA TYR A 215 -11.03 -25.82 -3.62
C TYR A 215 -11.83 -26.13 -4.88
N VAL A 216 -11.95 -25.17 -5.82
CA VAL A 216 -12.59 -25.40 -7.11
C VAL A 216 -11.85 -26.47 -7.91
N LEU A 217 -10.51 -26.40 -7.97
CA LEU A 217 -9.69 -27.42 -8.61
C LEU A 217 -9.90 -28.81 -7.96
N TYR A 218 -10.00 -28.86 -6.63
CA TYR A 218 -10.31 -30.08 -5.90
C TYR A 218 -11.70 -30.64 -6.27
N ILE A 219 -12.77 -29.85 -6.20
CA ILE A 219 -14.13 -30.28 -6.57
C ILE A 219 -14.15 -30.84 -8.01
N LEU A 220 -13.53 -30.13 -8.95
CA LEU A 220 -13.49 -30.54 -10.35
C LEU A 220 -12.67 -31.83 -10.53
N SER A 221 -11.57 -31.99 -9.79
CA SER A 221 -10.77 -33.22 -9.82
C SER A 221 -11.54 -34.43 -9.27
N VAL A 222 -12.26 -34.27 -8.15
CA VAL A 222 -13.14 -35.31 -7.58
C VAL A 222 -14.24 -35.67 -8.58
N LEU A 223 -14.91 -34.67 -9.15
CA LEU A 223 -15.95 -34.87 -10.15
C LEU A 223 -15.42 -35.68 -11.35
N ALA A 224 -14.26 -35.30 -11.88
CA ALA A 224 -13.64 -36.02 -12.98
C ALA A 224 -13.27 -37.46 -12.59
N ALA A 225 -12.67 -37.67 -11.42
CA ALA A 225 -12.33 -39.00 -10.92
C ALA A 225 -13.57 -39.89 -10.80
N GLN A 226 -14.68 -39.38 -10.27
CA GLN A 226 -15.91 -40.18 -10.15
C GLN A 226 -16.56 -40.50 -11.49
N LEU A 227 -16.51 -39.59 -12.45
CA LEU A 227 -16.96 -39.89 -13.81
C LEU A 227 -16.11 -41.00 -14.46
N ALA A 228 -14.82 -41.08 -14.12
CA ALA A 228 -13.95 -42.18 -14.55
C ALA A 228 -14.31 -43.51 -13.89
N PHE A 229 -14.54 -43.54 -12.57
CA PHE A 229 -14.97 -44.76 -11.87
C PHE A 229 -16.37 -45.25 -12.32
N VAL A 230 -17.27 -44.33 -12.67
CA VAL A 230 -18.59 -44.67 -13.24
C VAL A 230 -18.48 -45.10 -14.71
N GLY A 231 -17.34 -44.90 -15.35
CA GLY A 231 -17.05 -45.38 -16.70
C GLY A 231 -17.38 -44.43 -17.83
N ILE A 232 -17.81 -43.19 -17.58
CA ILE A 232 -18.35 -42.29 -18.63
C ILE A 232 -17.25 -41.64 -19.48
N THR A 233 -15.99 -41.74 -19.06
CA THR A 233 -14.83 -41.13 -19.75
C THR A 233 -14.77 -41.37 -21.26
N PRO A 234 -14.97 -42.61 -21.80
CA PRO A 234 -14.92 -42.85 -23.24
C PRO A 234 -15.98 -42.08 -24.04
N VAL A 235 -17.12 -41.76 -23.42
CA VAL A 235 -18.22 -41.02 -24.03
C VAL A 235 -17.92 -39.51 -24.06
N VAL A 236 -17.28 -38.98 -23.02
CA VAL A 236 -17.07 -37.53 -22.83
C VAL A 236 -15.77 -37.02 -23.45
N VAL A 237 -14.68 -37.77 -23.37
CA VAL A 237 -13.31 -37.28 -23.69
C VAL A 237 -12.89 -37.56 -25.15
N ALA A 238 -13.86 -37.92 -26.00
CA ALA A 238 -13.73 -38.42 -27.37
C ALA A 238 -13.56 -39.95 -27.48
N PRO A 239 -14.46 -40.64 -28.22
CA PRO A 239 -14.49 -42.10 -28.39
C PRO A 239 -13.20 -42.79 -28.84
N SER A 240 -12.28 -42.05 -29.45
CA SER A 240 -11.04 -42.57 -30.05
C SER A 240 -9.81 -42.52 -29.14
N LEU A 241 -9.87 -41.82 -28.00
CA LEU A 241 -8.74 -41.65 -27.07
C LEU A 241 -8.74 -42.73 -25.97
N THR A 242 -8.67 -44.00 -26.37
CA THR A 242 -8.72 -45.16 -25.44
C THR A 242 -7.61 -45.13 -24.40
N PHE A 243 -6.41 -44.69 -24.78
CA PHE A 243 -5.28 -44.53 -23.87
C PHE A 243 -5.61 -43.65 -22.66
N LEU A 244 -6.30 -42.52 -22.88
CA LEU A 244 -6.66 -41.63 -21.76
C LEU A 244 -7.77 -42.25 -20.92
N ALA A 245 -8.73 -42.93 -21.55
CA ALA A 245 -9.83 -43.58 -20.85
C ALA A 245 -9.37 -44.71 -19.92
N SER A 246 -8.48 -45.60 -20.38
CA SER A 246 -7.99 -46.71 -19.54
C SER A 246 -7.10 -46.27 -18.39
N LYS A 247 -6.44 -45.11 -18.54
CA LYS A 247 -5.57 -44.50 -17.53
C LYS A 247 -6.28 -43.47 -16.64
N ALA A 248 -7.52 -43.10 -16.95
CA ALA A 248 -8.21 -41.99 -16.32
C ALA A 248 -8.38 -42.17 -14.81
N SER A 249 -8.84 -43.32 -14.33
CA SER A 249 -9.11 -43.51 -12.89
C SER A 249 -7.83 -43.38 -12.04
N ILE A 250 -6.71 -43.89 -12.53
CA ILE A 250 -5.40 -43.79 -11.87
C ILE A 250 -4.88 -42.33 -11.89
N LEU A 251 -4.89 -41.70 -13.07
CA LEU A 251 -4.41 -40.33 -13.25
C LEU A 251 -5.22 -39.34 -12.41
N LEU A 252 -6.56 -39.41 -12.49
CA LEU A 252 -7.47 -38.49 -11.82
C LEU A 252 -7.47 -38.70 -10.30
N THR A 253 -7.25 -39.93 -9.81
CA THR A 253 -7.02 -40.17 -8.38
C THR A 253 -5.77 -39.42 -7.89
N THR A 254 -4.69 -39.44 -8.67
CA THR A 254 -3.45 -38.72 -8.33
C THR A 254 -3.65 -37.20 -8.35
N VAL A 255 -4.31 -36.68 -9.40
CA VAL A 255 -4.65 -35.25 -9.50
C VAL A 255 -5.52 -34.83 -8.31
N THR A 256 -6.52 -35.64 -7.96
CA THR A 256 -7.41 -35.39 -6.82
C THR A 256 -6.64 -35.32 -5.51
N ALA A 257 -5.71 -36.24 -5.27
CA ALA A 257 -4.86 -36.23 -4.08
C ALA A 257 -4.01 -34.95 -4.01
N ILE A 258 -3.40 -34.54 -5.11
CA ILE A 258 -2.59 -33.30 -5.17
C ILE A 258 -3.46 -32.07 -4.91
N CYS A 259 -4.62 -31.96 -5.57
CA CYS A 259 -5.55 -30.85 -5.37
C CYS A 259 -6.09 -30.79 -3.94
N ALA A 260 -6.42 -31.94 -3.33
CA ALA A 260 -6.84 -32.05 -1.94
C ALA A 260 -5.76 -31.52 -0.98
N SER A 261 -4.51 -31.89 -1.22
CA SER A 261 -3.36 -31.47 -0.42
C SER A 261 -3.08 -29.97 -0.53
N GLU A 262 -3.08 -29.42 -1.75
CA GLU A 262 -2.90 -27.98 -1.94
C GLU A 262 -4.08 -27.18 -1.38
N PHE A 263 -5.30 -27.70 -1.49
CA PHE A 263 -6.46 -27.12 -0.83
C PHE A 263 -6.27 -27.12 0.70
N LEU A 264 -5.98 -28.25 1.33
CA LEU A 264 -5.72 -28.36 2.77
C LEU A 264 -4.63 -27.36 3.21
N ARG A 265 -3.54 -27.29 2.45
CA ARG A 265 -2.38 -26.43 2.78
C ARG A 265 -2.74 -24.95 2.85
N HIS A 266 -3.53 -24.46 1.89
CA HIS A 266 -3.97 -23.06 1.86
C HIS A 266 -5.17 -22.82 2.79
N PHE A 267 -6.05 -23.81 2.93
CA PHE A 267 -7.23 -23.70 3.77
C PHE A 267 -6.90 -23.68 5.26
N LEU A 268 -5.97 -24.54 5.71
CA LEU A 268 -5.57 -24.65 7.11
C LEU A 268 -4.23 -24.00 7.45
N HIS A 269 -3.57 -23.34 6.48
CA HIS A 269 -2.23 -22.74 6.66
C HIS A 269 -1.22 -23.75 7.22
N THR A 270 -1.25 -24.99 6.73
CA THR A 270 -0.40 -26.08 7.28
C THR A 270 1.09 -25.77 7.15
N HIS A 271 1.51 -24.97 6.17
CA HIS A 271 2.91 -24.59 6.00
C HIS A 271 3.43 -23.68 7.13
N GLU A 272 2.57 -22.84 7.72
CA GLU A 272 2.91 -21.97 8.86
C GLU A 272 2.79 -22.74 10.17
N ARG A 273 1.72 -23.53 10.32
CA ARG A 273 1.38 -24.22 11.58
C ARG A 273 2.08 -25.57 11.78
N LEU A 274 2.40 -26.27 10.69
CA LEU A 274 3.00 -27.62 10.67
C LEU A 274 4.14 -27.72 9.63
N PRO A 275 5.24 -26.95 9.75
CA PRO A 275 6.30 -26.88 8.74
C PRO A 275 7.03 -28.22 8.50
N SER A 276 7.10 -29.10 9.50
CA SER A 276 7.65 -30.45 9.34
C SER A 276 6.80 -31.32 8.40
N PHE A 277 5.48 -31.20 8.45
CA PHE A 277 4.55 -31.93 7.59
C PHE A 277 4.67 -31.48 6.14
N SER A 278 4.91 -30.20 5.88
CA SER A 278 5.10 -29.69 4.50
C SER A 278 6.26 -30.38 3.76
N ARG A 279 7.33 -30.78 4.46
CA ARG A 279 8.42 -31.56 3.85
C ARG A 279 7.96 -32.97 3.48
N ALA A 280 7.11 -33.59 4.29
CA ALA A 280 6.58 -34.93 4.03
C ALA A 280 5.65 -34.96 2.81
N THR A 281 4.90 -33.90 2.54
CA THR A 281 4.01 -33.79 1.36
C THR A 281 4.77 -34.04 0.04
N ARG A 282 6.01 -33.54 -0.06
CA ARG A 282 6.84 -33.73 -1.27
C ARG A 282 7.20 -35.20 -1.51
N TRP A 283 7.39 -35.99 -0.45
CA TRP A 283 7.65 -37.42 -0.58
C TRP A 283 6.43 -38.18 -1.11
N PHE A 284 5.23 -37.79 -0.67
CA PHE A 284 3.98 -38.33 -1.23
C PHE A 284 3.84 -37.99 -2.71
N TYR A 285 4.10 -36.75 -3.11
CA TYR A 285 4.07 -36.37 -4.53
C TYR A 285 5.07 -37.16 -5.38
N ALA A 286 6.29 -37.38 -4.86
CA ALA A 286 7.26 -38.24 -5.51
C ALA A 286 6.77 -39.70 -5.62
N ALA A 287 6.16 -40.24 -4.56
CA ALA A 287 5.63 -41.60 -4.55
C ALA A 287 4.46 -41.79 -5.54
N PHE A 288 3.56 -40.81 -5.65
CA PHE A 288 2.54 -40.77 -6.70
C PHE A 288 3.18 -40.74 -8.10
N GLY A 289 4.22 -39.93 -8.29
CA GLY A 289 4.99 -39.89 -9.53
C GLY A 289 5.61 -41.23 -9.90
N VAL A 290 6.15 -41.98 -8.94
CA VAL A 290 6.66 -43.35 -9.14
C VAL A 290 5.55 -44.29 -9.56
N GLY A 291 4.39 -44.26 -8.89
CA GLY A 291 3.24 -45.10 -9.25
C GLY A 291 2.74 -44.84 -10.68
N LEU A 292 2.64 -43.57 -11.07
CA LEU A 292 2.28 -43.18 -12.45
C LEU A 292 3.35 -43.61 -13.46
N ALA A 293 4.62 -43.44 -13.14
CA ALA A 293 5.72 -43.85 -14.01
C ALA A 293 5.71 -45.37 -14.25
N LEU A 294 5.45 -46.18 -13.21
CA LEU A 294 5.32 -47.63 -13.34
C LEU A 294 4.14 -48.02 -14.23
N ASP A 295 2.99 -47.38 -14.04
CA ASP A 295 1.79 -47.65 -14.84
C ASP A 295 1.98 -47.27 -16.33
N LEU A 296 2.66 -46.15 -16.60
CA LEU A 296 3.01 -45.70 -17.96
C LEU A 296 4.11 -46.56 -18.61
N ALA A 297 5.04 -47.10 -17.82
CA ALA A 297 6.11 -47.99 -18.29
C ALA A 297 5.62 -49.42 -18.61
N GLY A 298 4.32 -49.70 -18.42
CA GLY A 298 3.71 -51.00 -18.71
C GLY A 298 3.62 -51.94 -17.51
N ALA A 299 4.18 -51.57 -16.35
CA ALA A 299 4.02 -52.32 -15.10
C ALA A 299 2.68 -51.98 -14.42
N ARG A 300 1.57 -52.19 -15.13
CA ARG A 300 0.23 -51.68 -14.79
C ARG A 300 -0.24 -52.08 -13.38
N ILE A 301 -0.12 -53.37 -13.03
CA ILE A 301 -0.52 -53.87 -11.71
C ILE A 301 0.31 -53.23 -10.59
N ALA A 302 1.63 -53.15 -10.77
CA ALA A 302 2.51 -52.54 -9.78
C ALA A 302 2.23 -51.04 -9.61
N GLY A 303 2.02 -50.33 -10.72
CA GLY A 303 1.62 -48.91 -10.69
C GLY A 303 0.30 -48.69 -9.96
N TYR A 304 -0.72 -49.49 -10.26
CA TYR A 304 -2.01 -49.45 -9.57
C TYR A 304 -1.88 -49.70 -8.06
N GLN A 305 -1.16 -50.76 -7.67
CA GLN A 305 -0.96 -51.10 -6.25
C GLN A 305 -0.21 -50.00 -5.48
N VAL A 306 0.84 -49.43 -6.08
CA VAL A 306 1.58 -48.33 -5.48
C VAL A 306 0.66 -47.12 -5.29
N ILE A 307 -0.13 -46.74 -6.30
CA ILE A 307 -1.03 -45.60 -6.20
C ILE A 307 -2.11 -45.82 -5.13
N GLN A 308 -2.68 -47.01 -5.03
CA GLN A 308 -3.69 -47.29 -4.01
C GLN A 308 -3.10 -47.24 -2.59
N LEU A 309 -1.92 -47.85 -2.38
CA LEU A 309 -1.23 -47.81 -1.10
C LEU A 309 -0.87 -46.38 -0.70
N VAL A 310 -0.28 -45.61 -1.63
CA VAL A 310 0.10 -44.22 -1.40
C VAL A 310 -1.14 -43.36 -1.14
N SER A 311 -2.24 -43.56 -1.87
CA SER A 311 -3.51 -42.85 -1.66
C SER A 311 -4.08 -43.09 -0.26
N ALA A 312 -4.11 -44.36 0.19
CA ALA A 312 -4.59 -44.71 1.53
C ALA A 312 -3.75 -44.08 2.64
N LEU A 313 -2.42 -44.18 2.54
CA LEU A 313 -1.50 -43.53 3.49
C LEU A 313 -1.64 -42.01 3.46
N PHE A 314 -1.85 -41.43 2.28
CA PHE A 314 -1.98 -39.99 2.11
C PHE A 314 -3.29 -39.46 2.70
N ALA A 315 -4.40 -40.18 2.52
CA ALA A 315 -5.66 -39.84 3.16
C ALA A 315 -5.54 -39.79 4.70
N CYS A 316 -4.90 -40.79 5.31
CA CYS A 316 -4.59 -40.80 6.73
C CYS A 316 -3.70 -39.61 7.15
N TYR A 317 -2.71 -39.28 6.32
CA TYR A 317 -1.81 -38.13 6.54
C TYR A 317 -2.55 -36.78 6.49
N LEU A 318 -3.50 -36.59 5.56
CA LEU A 318 -4.34 -35.38 5.49
C LEU A 318 -5.25 -35.27 6.71
N LEU A 319 -5.88 -36.37 7.14
CA LEU A 319 -6.66 -36.41 8.39
C LEU A 319 -5.81 -36.07 9.62
N ALA A 320 -4.59 -36.61 9.72
CA ALA A 320 -3.71 -36.32 10.83
C ALA A 320 -3.36 -34.83 10.92
N GLN A 321 -3.08 -34.18 9.79
CA GLN A 321 -2.87 -32.72 9.74
C GLN A 321 -4.10 -31.95 10.22
N ALA A 322 -5.29 -32.29 9.70
CA ALA A 322 -6.55 -31.66 10.09
C ALA A 322 -6.84 -31.84 11.59
N TYR A 323 -6.60 -33.03 12.13
CA TYR A 323 -6.76 -33.34 13.55
C TYR A 323 -5.83 -32.52 14.43
N LEU A 324 -4.53 -32.46 14.09
CA LEU A 324 -3.55 -31.70 14.86
C LEU A 324 -3.90 -30.19 14.89
N ILE A 325 -4.34 -29.63 13.76
CA ILE A 325 -4.74 -28.22 13.67
C ILE A 325 -6.05 -27.97 14.43
N SER A 326 -6.99 -28.92 14.40
CA SER A 326 -8.23 -28.84 15.19
C SER A 326 -7.93 -28.77 16.69
N ARG A 327 -6.93 -29.54 17.17
CA ARG A 327 -6.49 -29.50 18.58
C ARG A 327 -5.83 -28.18 18.99
N GLN A 328 -5.34 -27.39 18.03
CA GLN A 328 -4.84 -26.03 18.29
C GLN A 328 -5.97 -24.99 18.44
N GLY A 329 -7.23 -25.41 18.38
CA GLY A 329 -8.40 -24.53 18.51
C GLY A 329 -8.76 -23.77 17.24
N TYR A 330 -8.15 -24.09 16.09
CA TYR A 330 -8.49 -23.47 14.81
C TYR A 330 -9.75 -24.08 14.23
N ARG A 331 -10.88 -23.38 14.37
CA ARG A 331 -12.23 -23.84 13.98
C ARG A 331 -12.32 -24.42 12.56
N PRO A 332 -11.69 -23.83 11.51
CA PRO A 332 -11.73 -24.41 10.17
C PRO A 332 -11.15 -25.82 10.08
N GLY A 333 -10.22 -26.18 10.95
CA GLY A 333 -9.68 -27.55 11.04
C GLY A 333 -10.76 -28.58 11.40
N THR A 334 -11.67 -28.24 12.32
CA THR A 334 -12.74 -29.14 12.76
C THR A 334 -13.74 -29.42 11.63
N TYR A 335 -14.14 -28.38 10.88
CA TYR A 335 -15.02 -28.55 9.72
C TYR A 335 -14.40 -29.44 8.66
N PHE A 336 -13.10 -29.23 8.36
CA PHE A 336 -12.37 -30.07 7.43
C PHE A 336 -12.34 -31.53 7.91
N LEU A 337 -12.04 -31.77 9.19
CA LEU A 337 -11.95 -33.11 9.76
C LEU A 337 -13.29 -33.86 9.66
N ILE A 338 -14.41 -33.19 9.97
CA ILE A 338 -15.76 -33.79 9.85
C ILE A 338 -16.05 -34.15 8.39
N ALA A 339 -15.85 -33.21 7.47
CA ALA A 339 -16.12 -33.41 6.05
C ALA A 339 -15.31 -34.60 5.49
N TRP A 340 -14.00 -34.63 5.77
CA TRP A 340 -13.11 -35.69 5.31
C TRP A 340 -13.41 -37.05 5.94
N SER A 341 -13.87 -37.08 7.18
CA SER A 341 -14.27 -38.34 7.84
C SER A 341 -15.48 -38.96 7.13
N VAL A 342 -16.48 -38.15 6.76
CA VAL A 342 -17.66 -38.60 6.02
C VAL A 342 -17.28 -39.10 4.62
N PHE A 343 -16.42 -38.35 3.92
CA PHE A 343 -15.93 -38.75 2.60
C PHE A 343 -15.19 -40.10 2.66
N LEU A 344 -14.27 -40.24 3.61
CA LEU A 344 -13.46 -41.45 3.75
C LEU A 344 -14.27 -42.67 4.15
N LEU A 345 -15.36 -42.51 4.90
CA LEU A 345 -16.30 -43.61 5.14
C LEU A 345 -16.92 -44.11 3.81
N GLY A 346 -17.25 -43.19 2.91
CA GLY A 346 -17.75 -43.52 1.58
C GLY A 346 -16.70 -44.20 0.70
N VAL A 347 -15.46 -43.71 0.70
CA VAL A 347 -14.33 -44.35 0.01
C VAL A 347 -14.05 -45.74 0.59
N MET A 348 -14.05 -45.90 1.91
CA MET A 348 -13.80 -47.19 2.55
C MET A 348 -14.88 -48.22 2.21
N THR A 349 -16.15 -47.80 2.19
CA THR A 349 -17.26 -48.65 1.72
C THR A 349 -17.07 -49.09 0.27
N PHE A 350 -16.63 -48.18 -0.60
CA PHE A 350 -16.33 -48.49 -2.00
C PHE A 350 -15.17 -49.49 -2.13
N VAL A 351 -14.04 -49.26 -1.45
CA VAL A 351 -12.88 -50.17 -1.49
C VAL A 351 -13.23 -51.55 -0.94
N MET A 352 -13.96 -51.62 0.18
CA MET A 352 -14.38 -52.91 0.76
C MET A 352 -15.34 -53.66 -0.17
N LYS A 353 -16.19 -52.96 -0.92
CA LYS A 353 -17.02 -53.58 -1.98
C LYS A 353 -16.15 -54.11 -3.12
N ASP A 354 -15.14 -53.35 -3.57
CA ASP A 354 -14.24 -53.77 -4.65
C ASP A 354 -13.35 -54.96 -4.29
N TRP A 355 -13.10 -55.18 -3.00
CA TRP A 355 -12.36 -56.34 -2.48
C TRP A 355 -13.27 -57.53 -2.13
N GLY A 356 -14.57 -57.45 -2.48
CA GLY A 356 -15.53 -58.51 -2.21
C GLY A 356 -15.92 -58.66 -0.72
N LEU A 357 -15.47 -57.78 0.17
CA LEU A 357 -15.81 -57.81 1.60
C LEU A 357 -17.24 -57.33 1.89
N LEU A 358 -17.77 -56.45 1.03
CA LEU A 358 -19.14 -55.96 1.11
C LEU A 358 -19.94 -56.40 -0.13
N PRO A 359 -21.24 -56.67 0.02
CA PRO A 359 -22.08 -57.06 -1.11
C PRO A 359 -22.20 -55.93 -2.12
N TYR A 360 -22.20 -56.29 -3.41
CA TYR A 360 -22.49 -55.36 -4.49
C TYR A 360 -23.98 -55.01 -4.48
N THR A 361 -24.32 -53.81 -4.03
CA THR A 361 -25.69 -53.31 -3.92
C THR A 361 -25.77 -51.89 -4.49
N GLY A 362 -26.98 -51.39 -4.75
CA GLY A 362 -27.16 -49.97 -5.12
C GLY A 362 -26.57 -49.02 -4.08
N VAL A 363 -26.67 -49.34 -2.79
CA VAL A 363 -26.15 -48.50 -1.71
C VAL A 363 -24.62 -48.48 -1.70
N THR A 364 -23.97 -49.64 -1.73
CA THR A 364 -22.50 -49.72 -1.72
C THR A 364 -21.87 -49.16 -2.99
N ARG A 365 -22.60 -49.19 -4.12
CA ARG A 365 -22.19 -48.58 -5.41
C ARG A 365 -22.17 -47.04 -5.36
N TYR A 366 -23.16 -46.40 -4.73
CA TYR A 366 -23.29 -44.93 -4.76
C TYR A 366 -22.79 -44.22 -3.49
N MET A 367 -22.23 -44.95 -2.52
CA MET A 367 -21.76 -44.37 -1.27
C MET A 367 -20.62 -43.35 -1.46
N MET A 368 -19.71 -43.59 -2.41
CA MET A 368 -18.58 -42.69 -2.66
C MET A 368 -19.02 -41.34 -3.27
N PRO A 369 -19.87 -41.28 -4.33
CA PRO A 369 -20.48 -40.02 -4.78
C PRO A 369 -21.25 -39.29 -3.68
N LEU A 370 -22.08 -39.99 -2.91
CA LEU A 370 -22.83 -39.39 -1.79
C LEU A 370 -21.91 -38.79 -0.72
N GLY A 371 -20.85 -39.52 -0.35
CA GLY A 371 -19.82 -39.05 0.57
C GLY A 371 -19.12 -37.78 0.08
N SER A 372 -18.80 -37.71 -1.22
CA SER A 372 -18.19 -36.50 -1.80
C SER A 372 -19.14 -35.30 -1.84
N VAL A 373 -20.43 -35.50 -2.11
CA VAL A 373 -21.43 -34.41 -2.03
C VAL A 373 -21.51 -33.88 -0.60
N ALA A 374 -21.63 -34.78 0.38
CA ALA A 374 -21.66 -34.41 1.79
C ALA A 374 -20.40 -33.62 2.18
N GLU A 375 -19.21 -34.08 1.76
CA GLU A 375 -17.95 -33.40 1.98
C GLU A 375 -17.93 -31.98 1.41
N VAL A 376 -18.27 -31.82 0.12
CA VAL A 376 -18.28 -30.50 -0.54
C VAL A 376 -19.27 -29.56 0.14
N VAL A 377 -20.42 -30.06 0.59
CA VAL A 377 -21.38 -29.25 1.36
C VAL A 377 -20.80 -28.83 2.71
N PHE A 378 -20.22 -29.77 3.48
CA PHE A 378 -19.61 -29.46 4.79
C PHE A 378 -18.41 -28.51 4.69
N LEU A 379 -17.53 -28.71 3.70
CA LEU A 379 -16.40 -27.81 3.46
C LEU A 379 -16.86 -26.41 3.05
N SER A 380 -17.98 -26.30 2.32
CA SER A 380 -18.53 -25.00 1.95
C SER A 380 -19.09 -24.23 3.15
N PHE A 381 -19.64 -24.92 4.15
CA PHE A 381 -19.93 -24.29 5.44
C PHE A 381 -18.66 -23.83 6.17
N GLY A 382 -17.60 -24.63 6.15
CA GLY A 382 -16.30 -24.25 6.72
C GLY A 382 -15.67 -23.03 6.05
N LEU A 383 -15.81 -22.90 4.72
CA LEU A 383 -15.38 -21.73 3.96
C LEU A 383 -16.23 -20.50 4.27
N ALA A 384 -17.55 -20.64 4.39
CA ALA A 384 -18.44 -19.55 4.78
C ALA A 384 -18.12 -19.01 6.19
N ASP A 385 -17.86 -19.88 7.16
CA ASP A 385 -17.41 -19.48 8.50
C ASP A 385 -16.09 -18.72 8.44
N ARG A 386 -15.13 -19.19 7.62
CA ARG A 386 -13.86 -18.48 7.38
C ARG A 386 -14.08 -17.06 6.84
N ILE A 387 -15.03 -16.85 5.93
CA ILE A 387 -15.37 -15.50 5.43
C ILE A 387 -15.85 -14.62 6.58
N ASN A 388 -16.74 -15.14 7.43
CA ASN A 388 -17.27 -14.39 8.57
C ASN A 388 -16.17 -14.00 9.56
N VAL A 389 -15.24 -14.93 9.85
CA VAL A 389 -14.09 -14.65 10.72
C VAL A 389 -13.18 -13.58 10.11
N LEU A 390 -12.78 -13.73 8.84
CA LEU A 390 -11.92 -12.75 8.16
C LEU A 390 -12.58 -11.37 8.07
N ARG A 391 -13.89 -11.33 7.83
CA ARG A 391 -14.66 -10.09 7.80
C ARG A 391 -14.68 -9.43 9.17
N GLN A 392 -14.90 -10.21 10.23
CA GLN A 392 -14.90 -9.72 11.61
C GLN A 392 -13.53 -9.18 12.04
N GLU A 393 -12.44 -9.88 11.69
CA GLU A 393 -11.06 -9.41 11.95
C GLU A 393 -10.77 -8.10 11.19
N LYS A 394 -11.18 -8.01 9.93
CA LYS A 394 -11.03 -6.79 9.13
C LYS A 394 -11.84 -5.62 9.68
N GLU A 395 -13.10 -5.85 10.04
CA GLU A 395 -13.97 -4.84 10.64
C GLU A 395 -13.40 -4.35 11.98
N ARG A 396 -12.86 -5.25 12.81
CA ARG A 396 -12.18 -4.89 14.05
C ARG A 396 -10.93 -4.03 13.81
N SER A 397 -10.07 -4.44 12.87
CA SER A 397 -8.87 -3.67 12.51
C SER A 397 -9.23 -2.28 11.98
N GLN A 398 -10.30 -2.16 11.17
CA GLN A 398 -10.80 -0.88 10.70
C GLN A 398 -11.38 -0.01 11.83
N ALA A 399 -12.09 -0.60 12.78
CA ALA A 399 -12.62 0.11 13.94
C ALA A 399 -11.49 0.64 14.85
N GLU A 400 -10.44 -0.15 15.08
CA GLU A 400 -9.25 0.27 15.82
C GLU A 400 -8.52 1.41 15.10
N ALA A 401 -8.33 1.31 13.78
CA ALA A 401 -7.73 2.39 12.99
C ALA A 401 -8.56 3.68 13.03
N LEU A 402 -9.89 3.57 12.96
CA LEU A 402 -10.79 4.71 13.07
C LEU A 402 -10.75 5.35 14.46
N HIS A 403 -10.67 4.53 15.52
CA HIS A 403 -10.52 5.02 16.89
C HIS A 403 -9.23 5.83 17.06
N VAL A 404 -8.10 5.29 16.61
CA VAL A 404 -6.80 5.99 16.65
C VAL A 404 -6.85 7.29 15.83
N SER A 405 -7.47 7.27 14.64
CA SER A 405 -7.63 8.49 13.83
C SER A 405 -8.43 9.57 14.55
N ARG A 406 -9.49 9.21 15.27
CA ARG A 406 -10.31 10.16 16.04
C ARG A 406 -9.57 10.73 17.25
N GLU A 407 -8.80 9.90 17.96
CA GLU A 407 -7.94 10.40 19.04
C GLU A 407 -6.90 11.38 18.53
N ASN A 408 -6.26 11.08 17.39
CA ASN A 408 -5.30 11.99 16.75
C ASN A 408 -5.96 13.32 16.37
N GLU A 409 -7.15 13.31 15.78
CA GLU A 409 -7.90 14.53 15.45
C GLU A 409 -8.18 15.38 16.70
N LYS A 410 -8.55 14.74 17.81
CA LYS A 410 -8.78 15.40 19.10
C LYS A 410 -7.50 16.04 19.63
N ILE A 411 -6.38 15.31 19.64
CA ILE A 411 -5.08 15.82 20.08
C ILE A 411 -4.64 17.00 19.21
N ILE A 412 -4.78 16.92 17.88
CA ILE A 412 -4.45 18.02 16.98
C ILE A 412 -5.30 19.25 17.29
N ARG A 413 -6.60 19.09 17.52
CA ARG A 413 -7.48 20.21 17.88
C ARG A 413 -7.07 20.85 19.21
N GLU A 414 -6.77 20.05 20.23
CA GLU A 414 -6.27 20.55 21.53
C GLU A 414 -4.92 21.28 21.37
N GLN A 415 -4.00 20.73 20.59
CA GLN A 415 -2.72 21.37 20.28
C GLN A 415 -2.89 22.68 19.52
N ASN A 416 -3.82 22.75 18.56
CA ASN A 416 -4.11 23.98 17.82
C ASN A 416 -4.64 25.07 18.75
N VAL A 417 -5.55 24.75 19.68
CA VAL A 417 -6.05 25.73 20.67
C VAL A 417 -4.90 26.25 21.55
N VAL A 418 -4.03 25.36 22.02
CA VAL A 418 -2.86 25.77 22.82
C VAL A 418 -1.87 26.61 22.00
N LEU A 419 -1.66 26.25 20.74
CA LEU A 419 -0.77 26.96 19.82
C LEU A 419 -1.30 28.37 19.53
N GLU A 420 -2.59 28.52 19.22
CA GLU A 420 -3.23 29.82 18.99
C GLU A 420 -3.08 30.73 20.21
N LYS A 421 -3.29 30.19 21.43
CA LYS A 421 -3.09 30.94 22.67
C LYS A 421 -1.64 31.42 22.81
N LYS A 422 -0.66 30.54 22.58
CA LYS A 422 0.78 30.92 22.63
C LYS A 422 1.14 31.96 21.58
N VAL A 423 0.61 31.84 20.37
CA VAL A 423 0.81 32.81 19.29
C VAL A 423 0.26 34.18 19.69
N HIS A 424 -0.95 34.22 20.26
CA HIS A 424 -1.54 35.47 20.73
C HIS A 424 -0.72 36.12 21.86
N GLU A 425 -0.31 35.33 22.87
CA GLU A 425 0.55 35.80 23.96
C GLU A 425 1.89 36.36 23.45
N ARG A 426 2.54 35.64 22.53
CA ARG A 426 3.82 36.10 21.92
C ARG A 426 3.65 37.35 21.08
N THR A 427 2.57 37.44 20.31
CA THR A 427 2.28 38.61 19.47
C THR A 427 2.06 39.85 20.35
N ARG A 428 1.32 39.69 21.46
CA ARG A 428 1.11 40.78 22.43
C ARG A 428 2.42 41.23 23.08
N ALA A 429 3.22 40.29 23.59
CA ALA A 429 4.50 40.62 24.21
C ALA A 429 5.46 41.31 23.22
N LEU A 430 5.45 40.89 21.95
CA LEU A 430 6.24 41.51 20.89
C LEU A 430 5.78 42.95 20.61
N GLN A 431 4.46 43.18 20.56
CA GLN A 431 3.89 44.51 20.37
C GLN A 431 4.28 45.45 21.52
N GLU A 432 4.16 44.99 22.77
CA GLU A 432 4.54 45.75 23.97
C GLU A 432 6.04 46.11 23.94
N SER A 433 6.91 45.16 23.57
CA SER A 433 8.35 45.43 23.43
C SER A 433 8.66 46.42 22.31
N ASN A 434 7.93 46.37 21.20
CA ASN A 434 8.12 47.28 20.07
C ASN A 434 7.69 48.71 20.44
N ASP A 435 6.54 48.85 21.10
CA ASP A 435 6.05 50.14 21.59
C ASP A 435 7.01 50.75 22.61
N HIS A 436 7.57 49.93 23.51
CA HIS A 436 8.60 50.37 24.44
C HIS A 436 9.85 50.86 23.70
N LEU A 437 10.37 50.09 22.74
CA LEU A 437 11.53 50.45 21.94
C LEU A 437 11.33 51.79 21.23
N LYS A 438 10.15 51.99 20.63
CA LYS A 438 9.79 53.24 19.95
C LYS A 438 9.81 54.44 20.90
N ARG A 439 9.28 54.30 22.11
CA ARG A 439 9.31 55.36 23.14
C ARG A 439 10.73 55.70 23.58
N THR A 440 11.56 54.68 23.84
CA THR A 440 12.97 54.88 24.21
C THR A 440 13.73 55.59 23.10
N GLN A 441 13.48 55.24 21.84
CA GLN A 441 14.10 55.91 20.69
C GLN A 441 13.72 57.40 20.63
N THR A 442 12.44 57.75 20.81
CA THR A 442 12.01 59.15 20.83
C THR A 442 12.68 59.94 21.97
N GLN A 443 12.76 59.36 23.17
CA GLN A 443 13.43 60.00 24.31
C GLN A 443 14.91 60.27 24.05
N LEU A 444 15.62 59.34 23.40
CA LEU A 444 17.02 59.52 23.06
C LEU A 444 17.23 60.68 22.07
N VAL A 445 16.36 60.80 21.06
CA VAL A 445 16.42 61.91 20.09
C VAL A 445 16.19 63.25 20.78
N ASP A 446 15.21 63.36 21.66
CA ASP A 446 14.94 64.61 22.39
C ASP A 446 16.08 64.99 23.33
N ALA A 447 16.70 64.01 23.99
CA ALA A 447 17.87 64.23 24.85
C ALA A 447 19.08 64.75 24.05
N GLU A 448 19.31 64.23 22.84
CA GLU A 448 20.37 64.71 21.94
C GLU A 448 20.14 66.16 21.50
N LYS A 449 18.90 66.54 21.15
CA LYS A 449 18.54 67.93 20.82
C LYS A 449 18.83 68.89 21.98
N MET A 450 18.47 68.51 23.21
CA MET A 450 18.68 69.34 24.40
C MET A 450 20.16 69.55 24.72
N ALA A 451 20.99 68.51 24.54
CA ALA A 451 22.44 68.62 24.74
C ALA A 451 23.09 69.59 23.73
N SER A 452 22.71 69.52 22.45
CA SER A 452 23.21 70.41 21.39
C SER A 452 22.85 71.88 21.65
N LEU A 453 21.63 72.16 22.11
CA LEU A 453 21.16 73.52 22.41
C LEU A 453 21.89 74.13 23.61
N GLY A 454 22.19 73.33 24.64
CA GLY A 454 22.89 73.78 25.84
C GLY A 454 24.30 74.30 25.57
N GLN A 455 25.05 73.65 24.67
CA GLN A 455 26.43 74.03 24.36
C GLN A 455 26.52 75.36 23.58
N LEU A 456 25.60 75.60 22.64
CA LEU A 456 25.55 76.85 21.87
C LEU A 456 25.15 78.05 22.72
N THR A 457 24.18 77.86 23.63
CA THR A 457 23.69 78.93 24.51
C THR A 457 24.82 79.48 25.40
N ALA A 458 25.71 78.61 25.89
CA ALA A 458 26.86 79.01 26.70
C ALA A 458 27.89 79.85 25.93
N GLY A 459 28.16 79.52 24.65
CA GLY A 459 29.07 80.30 23.80
C GLY A 459 28.53 81.68 23.47
N ILE A 460 27.24 81.76 23.12
CA ILE A 460 26.58 83.03 22.75
C ILE A 460 26.49 83.98 23.96
N ALA A 461 26.25 83.47 25.16
CA ALA A 461 26.25 84.29 26.37
C ALA A 461 27.62 84.98 26.58
N HIS A 462 28.71 84.28 26.31
CA HIS A 462 30.05 84.82 26.42
C HIS A 462 30.32 85.91 25.37
N GLU A 463 29.79 85.74 24.16
CA GLU A 463 29.97 86.70 23.07
C GLU A 463 29.10 87.95 23.18
N ILE A 464 27.95 87.87 23.85
CA ILE A 464 27.14 89.05 24.18
C ILE A 464 27.80 89.85 25.31
N ASN A 465 28.39 89.17 26.30
CA ASN A 465 29.02 89.84 27.44
C ASN A 465 30.21 90.71 27.02
N ASN A 466 30.98 90.32 26.01
CA ASN A 466 32.15 91.07 25.55
C ASN A 466 31.83 92.51 25.07
N PRO A 467 30.92 92.73 24.10
CA PRO A 467 30.52 94.08 23.70
C PRO A 467 29.77 94.85 24.78
N VAL A 468 29.01 94.18 25.64
CA VAL A 468 28.37 94.82 26.80
C VAL A 468 29.41 95.34 27.79
N ASN A 469 30.50 94.61 27.99
CA ASN A 469 31.64 95.08 28.79
C ASN A 469 32.33 96.30 28.16
N PHE A 470 32.47 96.36 26.82
CA PHE A 470 32.99 97.56 26.14
C PHE A 470 32.09 98.78 26.35
N ILE A 471 30.76 98.62 26.27
CA ILE A 471 29.81 99.70 26.55
C ILE A 471 29.93 100.15 28.02
N THR A 472 29.88 99.20 28.96
CA THR A 472 29.79 99.52 30.40
C THR A 472 31.08 100.10 30.97
N SER A 473 32.25 99.62 30.54
CA SER A 473 33.56 100.11 31.02
C SER A 473 33.87 101.54 30.55
N ASN A 474 33.36 101.91 29.38
CA ASN A 474 33.58 103.23 28.77
C ASN A 474 32.62 104.33 29.30
N ILE A 475 31.52 103.98 29.96
CA ILE A 475 30.55 104.96 30.51
C ILE A 475 31.16 105.82 31.63
N ALA A 476 31.99 105.24 32.51
CA ALA A 476 32.55 105.97 33.65
C ALA A 476 33.63 107.00 33.24
N PRO A 477 34.57 106.67 32.34
CA PRO A 477 35.47 107.65 31.71
C PRO A 477 34.70 108.74 30.97
N LEU A 478 33.75 108.37 30.08
CA LEU A 478 32.90 109.32 29.33
C LEU A 478 32.28 110.39 30.22
N ARG A 479 31.76 109.97 31.37
CA ARG A 479 31.12 110.88 32.33
C ARG A 479 32.12 111.83 32.98
N ARG A 480 33.30 111.33 33.33
CA ARG A 480 34.35 112.14 33.97
C ARG A 480 34.81 113.25 33.01
N ASP A 481 35.17 112.88 31.79
CA ASP A 481 35.71 113.83 30.81
C ASP A 481 34.65 114.88 30.39
N LEU A 482 33.37 114.47 30.36
CA LEU A 482 32.25 115.39 30.17
C LEU A 482 32.08 116.35 31.36
N ASP A 483 32.21 115.87 32.60
CA ASP A 483 32.11 116.70 33.80
C ASP A 483 33.25 117.75 33.82
N ASP A 484 34.48 117.38 33.44
CA ASP A 484 35.64 118.29 33.32
C ASP A 484 35.40 119.38 32.27
N LEU A 485 34.86 119.01 31.10
CA LEU A 485 34.45 119.98 30.07
C LEU A 485 33.38 120.95 30.57
N LEU A 486 32.38 120.45 31.28
CA LEU A 486 31.32 121.28 31.83
C LEU A 486 31.85 122.26 32.89
N GLU A 487 32.86 121.87 33.66
CA GLU A 487 33.51 122.73 34.65
C GLU A 487 34.23 123.91 34.00
N VAL A 488 35.02 123.67 32.95
CA VAL A 488 35.69 124.75 32.19
C VAL A 488 34.66 125.65 31.50
N LEU A 489 33.60 125.07 30.94
CA LEU A 489 32.54 125.83 30.26
C LEU A 489 31.74 126.70 31.25
N ALA A 490 31.54 126.22 32.49
CA ALA A 490 30.95 127.00 33.58
C ALA A 490 31.87 128.16 34.01
N ALA A 491 33.18 127.93 34.13
CA ALA A 491 34.16 128.98 34.40
C ALA A 491 34.15 130.06 33.31
N TYR A 492 34.09 129.67 32.03
CA TYR A 492 33.93 130.60 30.91
C TYR A 492 32.65 131.44 31.00
N ARG A 493 31.50 130.82 31.31
CA ARG A 493 30.22 131.52 31.44
C ARG A 493 30.20 132.52 32.59
N ALA A 494 30.89 132.24 33.69
CA ALA A 494 31.00 133.14 34.83
C ALA A 494 31.68 134.48 34.47
N LEU A 495 32.49 134.52 33.41
CA LEU A 495 33.18 135.73 32.93
C LEU A 495 32.30 136.71 32.13
N GLY A 496 31.01 136.43 31.94
CA GLY A 496 30.01 137.46 31.58
C GLY A 496 30.21 138.21 30.26
N GLY A 497 31.00 137.67 29.32
CA GLY A 497 31.11 138.18 27.93
C GLY A 497 31.89 139.48 27.74
N ARG A 498 32.64 139.98 28.74
CA ARG A 498 33.62 141.07 28.59
C ARG A 498 34.90 140.71 29.32
N VAL A 499 35.95 140.41 28.56
CA VAL A 499 37.20 139.82 29.07
C VAL A 499 38.33 140.86 29.03
N PRO A 500 38.81 141.35 30.19
CA PRO A 500 40.10 142.04 30.29
C PRO A 500 41.25 141.01 30.24
N PRO A 501 42.41 141.31 29.62
CA PRO A 501 43.51 140.35 29.46
C PRO A 501 44.04 139.75 30.77
N GLU A 502 43.87 140.45 31.88
CA GLU A 502 44.39 140.09 33.20
C GLU A 502 43.58 138.99 33.93
N VAL A 503 42.42 138.59 33.40
CA VAL A 503 41.52 137.57 34.01
C VAL A 503 41.47 136.26 33.20
N LEU A 504 42.21 136.20 32.08
CA LEU A 504 42.24 135.02 31.20
C LEU A 504 43.18 133.92 31.74
N ASP A 505 44.25 134.31 32.45
CA ASP A 505 45.27 133.39 32.95
C ASP A 505 44.73 132.26 33.84
N PRO A 506 43.80 132.48 34.80
CA PRO A 506 43.28 131.41 35.65
C PRO A 506 42.46 130.35 34.89
N VAL A 507 41.73 130.76 33.85
CA VAL A 507 40.93 129.83 33.04
C VAL A 507 41.81 129.04 32.09
N LEU A 508 42.80 129.68 31.46
CA LEU A 508 43.79 128.98 30.64
C LEU A 508 44.65 128.02 31.47
N SER A 509 44.95 128.34 32.73
CA SER A 509 45.61 127.40 33.63
C SER A 509 44.71 126.22 34.00
N LEU A 510 43.40 126.43 34.18
CA LEU A 510 42.45 125.36 34.48
C LEU A 510 42.24 124.43 33.28
N GLU A 511 42.12 125.00 32.07
CA GLU A 511 42.03 124.24 30.81
C GLU A 511 43.25 123.32 30.61
N LYS A 512 44.43 123.79 31.04
CA LYS A 512 45.68 123.03 30.99
C LYS A 512 45.88 122.07 32.16
N GLU A 513 45.31 122.35 33.33
CA GLU A 513 45.33 121.44 34.49
C GLU A 513 44.40 120.24 34.27
N LEU A 514 43.27 120.47 33.61
CA LEU A 514 42.29 119.44 33.24
C LEU A 514 42.58 118.80 31.86
N ASP A 515 43.69 119.17 31.21
CA ASP A 515 44.12 118.68 29.88
C ASP A 515 42.96 118.54 28.87
N ILE A 516 42.14 119.60 28.74
CA ILE A 516 40.85 119.55 28.02
C ILE A 516 40.99 119.09 26.56
N ASP A 517 42.08 119.46 25.88
CA ASP A 517 42.33 119.03 24.51
C ASP A 517 42.42 117.49 24.41
N ILE A 518 43.04 116.83 25.40
CA ILE A 518 43.14 115.37 25.49
C ILE A 518 41.75 114.78 25.78
N SER A 519 41.02 115.35 26.74
CA SER A 519 39.67 114.90 27.09
C SER A 519 38.69 114.96 25.90
N ILE A 520 38.80 115.98 25.04
CA ILE A 520 37.99 116.06 23.81
C ILE A 520 38.32 114.94 22.82
N GLU A 521 39.61 114.61 22.64
CA GLU A 521 40.05 113.50 21.78
C GLU A 521 39.60 112.15 22.35
N GLU A 522 39.78 111.91 23.66
CA GLU A 522 39.39 110.66 24.33
C GLU A 522 37.87 110.44 24.30
N LEU A 523 37.06 111.50 24.48
CA LEU A 523 35.60 111.42 24.37
C LEU A 523 35.13 110.91 23.00
N ALA A 524 35.78 111.34 21.92
CA ALA A 524 35.44 110.89 20.58
C ALA A 524 35.73 109.38 20.39
N GLU A 525 36.84 108.90 20.94
CA GLU A 525 37.22 107.48 20.91
C GLU A 525 36.29 106.62 21.78
N ILE A 526 35.97 107.08 22.99
CA ILE A 526 35.07 106.41 23.94
C ILE A 526 33.66 106.27 23.37
N ILE A 527 33.11 107.33 22.77
CA ILE A 527 31.80 107.29 22.09
C ILE A 527 31.84 106.31 20.91
N GLY A 528 32.93 106.29 20.14
CA GLY A 528 33.15 105.31 19.08
C GLY A 528 33.12 103.86 19.59
N SER A 529 33.82 103.57 20.69
CA SER A 529 33.87 102.23 21.30
C SER A 529 32.52 101.78 21.85
N ILE A 530 31.75 102.69 22.45
CA ILE A 530 30.37 102.40 22.92
C ILE A 530 29.45 102.11 21.73
N ALA A 531 29.53 102.89 20.65
CA ALA A 531 28.72 102.68 19.44
C ALA A 531 29.03 101.32 18.78
N GLU A 532 30.31 100.99 18.64
CA GLU A 532 30.74 99.69 18.11
C GLU A 532 30.25 98.51 18.99
N GLY A 533 30.39 98.63 20.31
CA GLY A 533 29.86 97.64 21.26
C GLY A 533 28.35 97.44 21.08
N ALA A 534 27.58 98.53 20.98
CA ALA A 534 26.12 98.46 20.82
C ALA A 534 25.71 97.81 19.49
N ASP A 535 26.37 98.16 18.38
CA ASP A 535 26.11 97.56 17.07
C ASP A 535 26.43 96.06 17.07
N ARG A 536 27.54 95.67 17.69
CA ARG A 536 27.94 94.26 17.80
C ARG A 536 26.97 93.43 18.64
N THR A 537 26.48 93.96 19.76
CA THR A 537 25.41 93.30 20.53
C THR A 537 24.15 93.13 19.69
N ALA A 538 23.76 94.13 18.90
CA ALA A 538 22.58 94.05 18.05
C ALA A 538 22.72 93.02 16.91
N GLU A 539 23.91 92.89 16.33
CA GLU A 539 24.20 91.85 15.32
C GLU A 539 24.10 90.44 15.91
N ILE A 540 24.69 90.19 17.08
CA ILE A 540 24.65 88.87 17.75
C ILE A 540 23.21 88.47 18.07
N VAL A 541 22.41 89.39 18.62
CA VAL A 541 21.00 89.13 18.96
C VAL A 541 20.16 88.89 17.69
N ARG A 542 20.41 89.62 16.59
CA ARG A 542 19.75 89.35 15.29
C ARG A 542 20.12 87.97 14.73
N GLY A 543 21.40 87.60 14.77
CA GLY A 543 21.87 86.28 14.36
C GLY A 543 21.20 85.15 15.15
N LEU A 544 21.16 85.27 16.47
CA LEU A 544 20.50 84.31 17.37
C LEU A 544 19.00 84.18 17.08
N ARG A 545 18.30 85.31 16.87
CA ARG A 545 16.87 85.31 16.60
C ARG A 545 16.53 84.67 15.26
N ASN A 546 17.35 84.89 14.24
CA ASN A 546 17.18 84.26 12.93
C ASN A 546 17.46 82.76 13.01
N PHE A 547 18.51 82.35 13.73
CA PHE A 547 18.80 80.93 13.96
C PHE A 547 17.66 80.22 14.69
N SER A 548 17.13 80.78 15.79
CA SER A 548 16.02 80.20 16.55
C SER A 548 14.70 80.11 15.77
N ARG A 549 14.43 81.04 14.84
CA ARG A 549 13.25 80.98 13.95
C ARG A 549 13.38 79.97 12.81
N LEU A 550 14.61 79.66 12.40
CA LEU A 550 14.87 78.66 11.37
C LEU A 550 14.84 77.23 11.92
N ASP A 551 14.83 77.06 13.24
CA ASP A 551 14.77 75.78 13.96
C ASP A 551 13.35 75.19 14.12
N GLU A 552 12.38 75.69 13.33
CA GLU A 552 11.05 75.08 13.22
C GLU A 552 11.16 73.71 12.51
N ASP A 553 10.57 72.67 13.11
CA ASP A 553 10.58 71.27 12.62
C ASP A 553 9.64 71.05 11.40
N ASP A 554 9.37 72.10 10.63
CA ASP A 554 8.44 72.11 9.50
C ASP A 554 9.18 72.02 8.16
N LEU A 555 8.61 71.24 7.23
CA LEU A 555 9.09 71.14 5.86
C LEU A 555 8.66 72.40 5.09
N LYS A 556 9.62 73.23 4.64
CA LYS A 556 9.33 74.47 3.91
C LYS A 556 10.41 74.78 2.87
N ALA A 557 10.04 75.55 1.84
CA ALA A 557 10.99 76.07 0.86
C ALA A 557 11.91 77.11 1.50
N ALA A 558 13.16 76.72 1.79
CA ALA A 558 14.14 77.53 2.50
C ALA A 558 15.36 77.87 1.62
N ASP A 559 16.01 78.99 1.90
CA ASP A 559 17.29 79.37 1.30
C ASP A 559 18.45 78.78 2.11
N LEU A 560 19.15 77.80 1.55
CA LEU A 560 20.26 77.13 2.23
C LEU A 560 21.48 78.06 2.40
N ASN A 561 21.69 79.02 1.50
CA ASN A 561 22.77 80.00 1.64
C ASN A 561 22.49 80.96 2.80
N GLU A 562 21.23 81.32 3.04
CA GLU A 562 20.82 82.08 4.23
C GLU A 562 21.08 81.29 5.52
N GLY A 563 20.78 79.98 5.51
CA GLY A 563 21.08 79.07 6.61
C GLY A 563 22.58 79.01 6.93
N ILE A 564 23.43 78.77 5.93
CA ILE A 564 24.90 78.76 6.07
C ILE A 564 25.42 80.09 6.63
N ARG A 565 24.99 81.22 6.06
CA ARG A 565 25.40 82.55 6.54
C ARG A 565 25.00 82.77 7.99
N SER A 566 23.78 82.36 8.36
CA SER A 566 23.30 82.48 9.74
C SER A 566 24.14 81.63 10.70
N THR A 567 24.45 80.38 10.35
CA THR A 567 25.32 79.50 11.13
C THR A 567 26.73 80.08 11.29
N ILE A 568 27.32 80.64 10.22
CA ILE A 568 28.64 81.27 10.26
C ILE A 568 28.63 82.52 11.15
N THR A 569 27.59 83.36 11.06
CA THR A 569 27.44 84.53 11.93
C THR A 569 27.43 84.13 13.40
N VAL A 570 26.74 83.03 13.74
CA VAL A 570 26.69 82.49 15.11
C VAL A 570 28.05 81.91 15.54
N LEU A 571 28.82 81.31 14.63
CA LEU A 571 30.16 80.78 14.89
C LEU A 571 31.29 81.82 14.81
N GLY A 572 30.96 83.07 14.48
CA GLY A 572 31.89 84.06 13.97
C GLY A 572 33.22 84.19 14.73
N PRO A 573 33.23 84.29 16.06
CA PRO A 573 34.48 84.42 16.84
C PRO A 573 35.33 83.15 16.89
N GLN A 574 34.72 81.96 16.95
CA GLN A 574 35.46 80.69 16.88
C GLN A 574 36.14 80.49 15.52
N LEU A 575 35.54 81.03 14.45
CA LEU A 575 36.09 80.96 13.10
C LEU A 575 37.16 82.03 12.84
N ARG A 576 36.92 83.30 13.23
CA ARG A 576 37.79 84.43 12.87
C ARG A 576 39.16 84.42 13.55
N ASP A 577 39.27 83.89 14.76
CA ASP A 577 40.53 83.93 15.54
C ASP A 577 41.47 82.75 15.20
N GLN A 578 40.98 81.71 14.51
CA GLN A 578 41.72 80.46 14.27
C GLN A 578 41.88 80.11 12.79
N VAL A 579 40.99 80.57 11.90
CA VAL A 579 40.91 80.05 10.52
C VAL A 579 40.49 81.13 9.51
N GLU A 580 41.10 81.16 8.32
CA GLU A 580 40.60 81.95 7.19
C GLU A 580 39.33 81.30 6.60
N LEU A 581 38.17 81.96 6.75
CA LEU A 581 36.91 81.47 6.17
C LEU A 581 36.68 82.07 4.79
N VAL A 582 36.55 81.22 3.77
CA VAL A 582 36.26 81.66 2.39
C VAL A 582 34.93 81.09 1.91
N MET A 583 34.02 82.00 1.53
CA MET A 583 32.70 81.66 1.03
C MET A 583 32.64 81.82 -0.49
N ASP A 584 32.26 80.74 -1.17
CA ASP A 584 32.04 80.68 -2.62
C ASP A 584 30.62 80.15 -2.87
N LEU A 585 29.63 80.97 -2.52
CA LEU A 585 28.22 80.59 -2.53
C LEU A 585 27.58 80.97 -3.86
N GLY A 586 27.24 79.97 -4.69
CA GLY A 586 26.49 80.18 -5.92
C GLY A 586 25.01 80.49 -5.66
N GLU A 587 24.28 80.94 -6.69
CA GLU A 587 22.84 81.14 -6.61
C GLU A 587 22.12 79.78 -6.53
N LEU A 588 21.41 79.54 -5.42
CA LEU A 588 20.63 78.32 -5.21
C LEU A 588 19.13 78.64 -5.26
N PRO A 589 18.30 77.78 -5.87
CA PRO A 589 16.86 77.87 -5.69
C PRO A 589 16.48 77.56 -4.24
N LYS A 590 15.28 78.00 -3.82
CA LYS A 590 14.74 77.58 -2.51
C LYS A 590 14.51 76.07 -2.52
N VAL A 591 14.99 75.39 -1.48
CA VAL A 591 14.92 73.93 -1.34
C VAL A 591 13.89 73.57 -0.28
N GLU A 592 12.96 72.67 -0.60
CA GLU A 592 11.98 72.17 0.35
C GLU A 592 12.67 71.22 1.34
N CYS A 593 12.86 71.70 2.57
CA CYS A 593 13.67 71.00 3.57
C CYS A 593 13.29 71.39 4.99
N TYR A 594 13.81 70.63 5.95
CA TYR A 594 13.81 71.01 7.36
C TYR A 594 15.02 71.93 7.63
N ALA A 595 14.80 73.23 7.50
CA ALA A 595 15.86 74.23 7.59
C ALA A 595 16.65 74.14 8.91
N GLY A 596 15.98 73.91 10.04
CA GLY A 596 16.61 73.75 11.36
C GLY A 596 17.59 72.58 11.41
N LYS A 597 17.15 71.41 10.95
CA LYS A 597 17.99 70.21 10.88
C LYS A 597 19.21 70.41 9.99
N LEU A 598 19.06 71.08 8.84
CA LEU A 598 20.18 71.39 7.96
C LEU A 598 21.14 72.41 8.57
N ASN A 599 20.63 73.43 9.26
CA ASN A 599 21.48 74.37 10.00
C ASN A 599 22.29 73.67 11.09
N GLN A 600 21.70 72.69 11.80
CA GLN A 600 22.40 71.86 12.77
C GLN A 600 23.48 70.99 12.12
N VAL A 601 23.24 70.47 10.91
CA VAL A 601 24.25 69.75 10.12
C VAL A 601 25.41 70.69 9.76
N PHE A 602 25.12 71.90 9.25
CA PHE A 602 26.17 72.88 8.91
C PHE A 602 26.98 73.29 10.14
N MET A 603 26.29 73.49 11.27
CA MET A 603 26.88 73.81 12.57
C MET A 603 27.84 72.71 13.01
N ASN A 604 27.41 71.45 13.03
CA ASN A 604 28.25 70.32 13.42
C ASN A 604 29.45 70.13 12.48
N ILE A 605 29.26 70.28 11.16
CA ILE A 605 30.35 70.15 10.20
C ILE A 605 31.39 71.26 10.40
N LEU A 606 30.97 72.52 10.56
CA LEU A 606 31.88 73.64 10.77
C LEU A 606 32.63 73.55 12.09
N THR A 607 31.97 73.16 13.19
CA THR A 607 32.65 72.93 14.47
C THR A 607 33.68 71.80 14.36
N ASN A 608 33.31 70.69 13.72
CA ASN A 608 34.24 69.58 13.51
C ASN A 608 35.44 70.01 12.65
N ALA A 609 35.22 70.87 11.64
CA ALA A 609 36.29 71.41 10.81
C ALA A 609 37.25 72.29 11.63
N VAL A 610 36.73 73.18 12.49
CA VAL A 610 37.56 74.02 13.39
C VAL A 610 38.33 73.15 14.38
N GLN A 611 37.68 72.19 15.03
CA GLN A 611 38.32 71.28 15.97
C GLN A 611 39.42 70.43 15.31
N ALA A 612 39.21 70.01 14.07
CA ALA A 612 40.22 69.25 13.31
C ALA A 612 41.44 70.09 12.93
N LEU A 613 41.30 71.41 12.81
CA LEU A 613 42.41 72.32 12.49
C LEU A 613 43.28 72.66 13.71
N GLY A 614 42.75 72.58 14.94
CA GLY A 614 43.49 72.80 16.19
C GLY A 614 44.12 74.20 16.27
N ASP A 615 45.31 74.32 16.86
CA ASP A 615 46.01 75.62 17.06
C ASP A 615 46.77 76.13 15.81
N ARG A 616 46.44 75.64 14.61
CA ARG A 616 47.12 76.05 13.37
C ARG A 616 46.64 77.42 12.93
N THR A 617 47.55 78.38 12.83
CA THR A 617 47.26 79.76 12.41
C THR A 617 47.16 79.97 10.89
N ASP A 618 47.37 78.91 10.10
CA ASP A 618 47.32 78.91 8.63
C ASP A 618 46.14 78.10 8.05
N GLY A 619 45.17 77.71 8.89
CA GLY A 619 44.01 76.94 8.47
C GLY A 619 43.06 77.76 7.59
N ARG A 620 42.49 77.13 6.55
CA ARG A 620 41.47 77.75 5.70
C ARG A 620 40.28 76.80 5.52
N ILE A 621 39.08 77.26 5.85
CA ILE A 621 37.82 76.54 5.58
C ILE A 621 37.15 77.19 4.37
N VAL A 622 36.85 76.39 3.35
CA VAL A 622 36.15 76.86 2.15
C VAL A 622 34.75 76.27 2.11
N VAL A 623 33.74 77.13 2.12
CA VAL A 623 32.33 76.73 1.98
C VAL A 623 31.87 77.10 0.57
N ARG A 624 31.53 76.09 -0.23
CA ARG A 624 31.05 76.27 -1.60
C ARG A 624 29.64 75.73 -1.75
N SER A 625 28.77 76.49 -2.42
CA SER A 625 27.46 76.01 -2.82
C SER A 625 27.28 76.11 -4.34
N LYS A 626 26.69 75.08 -4.94
CA LYS A 626 26.33 75.09 -6.37
C LYS A 626 25.15 74.17 -6.66
N VAL A 627 24.44 74.48 -7.73
CA VAL A 627 23.47 73.55 -8.34
C VAL A 627 24.26 72.49 -9.13
N LEU A 628 23.89 71.21 -8.99
CA LEU A 628 24.40 70.13 -9.82
C LEU A 628 23.39 69.85 -10.95
N ASP A 629 23.84 69.33 -12.10
CA ASP A 629 22.93 68.99 -13.21
C ASP A 629 21.78 68.06 -12.71
N GLY A 630 20.55 68.55 -12.76
CA GLY A 630 19.34 67.90 -12.22
C GLY A 630 18.69 68.67 -11.03
N ASP A 631 17.74 68.03 -10.32
CA ASP A 631 17.03 68.60 -9.16
C ASP A 631 17.86 68.52 -7.85
N SER A 632 19.17 68.74 -7.91
CA SER A 632 20.06 68.56 -6.75
C SER A 632 21.00 69.75 -6.52
N VAL A 633 21.23 70.06 -5.23
CA VAL A 633 22.15 71.09 -4.79
C VAL A 633 23.32 70.45 -4.03
N GLU A 634 24.52 70.99 -4.23
CA GLU A 634 25.72 70.58 -3.49
C GLU A 634 26.16 71.72 -2.56
N ILE A 635 26.38 71.37 -1.30
CA ILE A 635 27.07 72.21 -0.31
C ILE A 635 28.33 71.47 0.11
N ARG A 636 29.48 72.08 -0.10
CA ARG A 636 30.78 71.48 0.14
C ARG A 636 31.56 72.31 1.15
N PHE A 637 31.98 71.66 2.23
CA PHE A 637 32.91 72.19 3.23
C PHE A 637 34.28 71.54 2.97
N ARG A 638 35.33 72.35 2.83
CA ARG A 638 36.67 71.87 2.51
C ARG A 638 37.73 72.48 3.40
#